data_AF-A0A842T4P6-F1
#
_entry.id   AF-A0A842T4P6-F1
#
_cell.length_a   1.000
_cell.length_b   1.000
_cell.length_c   1.000
_cell.angle_alpha   90.00
_cell.angle_beta   90.00
_cell.angle_gamma   90.00
#
_symmetry.space_group_name_H-M   'P 1'
#
loop_
_entity.id
_entity.type
_entity.pdbx_description
1 polymer ?
#
loop_
_entity_poly.entity_id
_entity_poly.type
_entity_poly.pdbx_seq_one_letter_code
_entity_poly.pdbx_strand_id
1 'polypeptide(L)'
;MGNSAIGQIFTPDYIAKFMVSNILTHLKQSETPNNHPHGIATKSVLEPSVGKGIFLKYLLEYGFDDITAYELDASFKEKLRDSFPDLTIHFKNILISPPRERFDVIIGNPPYLGHNYNSEIFQEYVSQSEICKRYFVGNMDLFYYFIHLGIELLKPGGVLSFITTNYWISKSTKTGIKLIKPHILDECYLLQYIDLSRINLFPQAQGQQNCIFVLQKKNEKEKRIKRNKNIEIIQVNSNPNPHDLCDAEYNRLVFNLIRNGSNSTYFKRYVSATTHNNLEGNNTWNLSYPKEVKDLTEKIEKFCIKDRKIFYLKDYFLIRNGLIFIKDDIFILQENETIIHENGSLSIMIDDEFVQLNKKEQMRLKKLYKSSSIKKYGYNKNAYKGYALYFNRNTFNVDKGMSHAFQIENEYPNLYNYFQQYQKELQAALKNAKEDQSHYFFPRRGDRIRKRSEDNSSRLVFLQEHYEKAKKIFFPYISDKNIFGYSDEPFFATSDVYFLWPKIPEEKIDYNFLLAYLNSEIVHFLFHAKNIKIKRSKTKLENSLPIPFLDQPVFYDKKELINLIRFLSEFLIHLNTDTLRTRIDEQISQLKQLEYFSLPEKNFELQILSNLIEEGKKLKIENYVNQLFYQLFDIQEDRMRELMAKYYSS
;
A
#
# COMPACT_ATOMS: atom_id res chain seq x y z
N MET A 1 -16.20 21.93 40.83
CA MET A 1 -16.80 21.20 39.70
C MET A 1 -16.58 19.72 39.94
N GLY A 2 -17.59 18.86 39.75
CA GLY A 2 -17.50 17.44 40.10
C GLY A 2 -16.41 16.71 39.31
N ASN A 3 -15.60 15.89 39.99
CA ASN A 3 -14.50 15.09 39.43
C ASN A 3 -14.93 14.00 38.43
N SER A 4 -16.23 13.87 38.12
CA SER A 4 -16.81 12.69 37.46
C SER A 4 -16.71 12.67 35.92
N ALA A 5 -15.78 13.40 35.30
CA ALA A 5 -15.74 13.51 33.83
C ALA A 5 -14.33 13.56 33.19
N ILE A 6 -13.27 13.11 33.86
CA ILE A 6 -11.92 13.10 33.26
C ILE A 6 -11.70 11.81 32.47
N GLY A 7 -12.25 11.72 31.25
CA GLY A 7 -11.85 10.73 30.23
C GLY A 7 -11.68 9.27 30.70
N GLN A 8 -12.47 8.83 31.69
CA GLN A 8 -12.32 7.54 32.36
C GLN A 8 -12.79 6.42 31.43
N ILE A 9 -11.88 5.52 31.07
CA ILE A 9 -12.18 4.32 30.28
C ILE A 9 -11.69 3.12 31.07
N PHE A 10 -12.61 2.25 31.50
CA PHE A 10 -12.25 1.07 32.29
C PHE A 10 -11.67 -0.04 31.42
N THR A 11 -10.50 -0.53 31.80
CA THR A 11 -9.81 -1.63 31.13
C THR A 11 -10.54 -2.96 31.37
N PRO A 12 -10.88 -3.72 30.30
CA PRO A 12 -11.41 -5.08 30.46
C PRO A 12 -10.43 -6.01 31.18
N ASP A 13 -10.98 -6.99 31.90
CA ASP A 13 -10.21 -7.92 32.71
C ASP A 13 -9.15 -8.69 31.89
N TYR A 14 -9.52 -9.15 30.70
CA TYR A 14 -8.65 -9.93 29.82
C TYR A 14 -7.48 -9.10 29.27
N ILE A 15 -7.65 -7.78 29.10
CA ILE A 15 -6.57 -6.86 28.70
C ILE A 15 -5.58 -6.69 29.84
N ALA A 16 -6.07 -6.38 31.04
CA ALA A 16 -5.22 -6.16 32.21
C ALA A 16 -4.41 -7.43 32.53
N LYS A 17 -5.08 -8.60 32.55
CA LYS A 17 -4.43 -9.90 32.73
C LYS A 17 -3.36 -10.16 31.68
N PHE A 18 -3.67 -9.89 30.40
CA PHE A 18 -2.72 -10.04 29.32
C PHE A 18 -1.51 -9.10 29.49
N MET A 19 -1.73 -7.81 29.75
CA MET A 19 -0.66 -6.82 29.87
C MET A 19 0.31 -7.15 31.02
N VAL A 20 -0.20 -7.55 32.19
CA VAL A 20 0.62 -7.99 33.34
C VAL A 20 1.43 -9.23 32.96
N SER A 21 0.78 -10.24 32.38
CA SER A 21 1.46 -11.46 31.92
C SER A 21 2.54 -11.19 30.86
N ASN A 22 2.28 -10.23 29.96
CA ASN A 22 3.18 -9.88 28.86
C ASN A 22 4.43 -9.16 29.36
N ILE A 23 4.31 -8.24 30.32
CA ILE A 23 5.45 -7.55 30.95
C ILE A 23 6.44 -8.55 31.54
N LEU A 24 5.96 -9.62 32.20
CA LEU A 24 6.83 -10.64 32.80
C LEU A 24 7.75 -11.30 31.76
N THR A 25 7.32 -11.43 30.52
CA THR A 25 8.16 -11.99 29.44
C THR A 25 9.33 -11.06 29.09
N HIS A 26 9.14 -9.75 29.22
CA HIS A 26 10.18 -8.74 28.96
C HIS A 26 11.11 -8.51 30.15
N LEU A 27 10.64 -8.73 31.39
CA LEU A 27 11.47 -8.70 32.59
C LEU A 27 12.45 -9.89 32.63
N LYS A 28 11.98 -11.10 32.33
CA LYS A 28 12.82 -12.33 32.32
C LYS A 28 13.97 -12.27 31.30
N GLN A 29 13.78 -11.59 30.18
CA GLN A 29 14.81 -11.41 29.14
C GLN A 29 15.90 -10.40 29.54
N SER A 30 15.70 -9.62 30.60
CA SER A 30 16.67 -8.65 31.09
C SER A 30 17.66 -9.23 32.12
N GLU A 31 17.42 -10.46 32.60
CA GLU A 31 18.26 -11.16 33.56
C GLU A 31 19.27 -12.06 32.83
N THR A 32 20.55 -11.98 33.21
CA THR A 32 21.60 -12.87 32.71
C THR A 32 21.30 -14.32 33.16
N PRO A 33 21.76 -15.36 32.41
CA PRO A 33 21.28 -16.74 32.57
C PRO A 33 21.55 -17.44 33.91
N ASN A 34 22.15 -16.77 34.90
CA ASN A 34 22.73 -17.40 36.08
C ASN A 34 21.99 -17.16 37.40
N ASN A 35 20.76 -16.63 37.42
CA ASN A 35 20.00 -16.52 38.68
C ASN A 35 18.58 -17.10 38.57
N HIS A 36 18.23 -17.92 39.57
CA HIS A 36 16.99 -18.68 39.74
C HIS A 36 15.71 -17.81 39.80
N PRO A 37 14.52 -18.36 39.51
CA PRO A 37 13.29 -17.61 39.23
C PRO A 37 12.51 -17.15 40.49
N HIS A 38 13.20 -16.57 41.48
CA HIS A 38 12.61 -16.09 42.75
C HIS A 38 12.51 -14.55 42.89
N GLY A 39 12.65 -13.77 41.81
CA GLY A 39 12.85 -12.31 41.88
C GLY A 39 11.68 -11.40 41.48
N ILE A 40 10.43 -11.89 41.34
CA ILE A 40 9.29 -11.05 40.89
C ILE A 40 8.73 -10.20 42.03
N ALA A 41 8.60 -10.76 43.24
CA ALA A 41 8.14 -10.03 44.42
C ALA A 41 9.00 -8.78 44.68
N THR A 42 10.32 -8.89 44.49
CA THR A 42 11.23 -7.76 44.72
C THR A 42 11.23 -6.66 43.65
N LYS A 43 10.36 -6.76 42.61
CA LYS A 43 10.26 -5.73 41.56
C LYS A 43 9.22 -4.69 41.94
N SER A 44 9.68 -3.46 42.16
CA SER A 44 8.82 -2.30 42.40
C SER A 44 7.94 -1.95 41.20
N VAL A 45 6.63 -1.79 41.42
CA VAL A 45 5.63 -1.48 40.39
C VAL A 45 4.93 -0.16 40.68
N LEU A 46 4.75 0.66 39.63
CA LEU A 46 3.86 1.82 39.66
C LEU A 46 2.64 1.61 38.76
N GLU A 47 1.47 1.78 39.34
CA GLU A 47 0.19 1.95 38.64
C GLU A 47 -0.24 3.42 38.82
N PRO A 48 -0.19 4.27 37.78
CA PRO A 48 -0.36 5.72 37.94
C PRO A 48 -1.82 6.21 37.82
N SER A 49 -2.78 5.34 37.55
CA SER A 49 -4.17 5.71 37.21
C SER A 49 -5.15 4.53 37.40
N VAL A 50 -5.39 4.17 38.67
CA VAL A 50 -5.93 2.87 39.10
C VAL A 50 -7.35 2.57 38.60
N GLY A 51 -8.21 3.59 38.56
CA GLY A 51 -9.64 3.46 38.37
C GLY A 51 -10.25 2.45 39.34
N LYS A 52 -10.80 1.36 38.81
CA LYS A 52 -11.41 0.27 39.60
C LYS A 52 -10.41 -0.75 40.16
N GLY A 53 -9.10 -0.60 39.93
CA GLY A 53 -8.08 -1.49 40.48
C GLY A 53 -7.88 -2.81 39.72
N ILE A 54 -8.30 -2.89 38.46
CA ILE A 54 -8.18 -4.15 37.68
C ILE A 54 -6.72 -4.55 37.44
N PHE A 55 -5.81 -3.60 37.26
CA PHE A 55 -4.38 -3.90 37.17
C PHE A 55 -3.81 -4.35 38.52
N LEU A 56 -4.20 -3.71 39.64
CA LEU A 56 -3.77 -4.11 40.98
C LEU A 56 -4.13 -5.57 41.28
N LYS A 57 -5.37 -5.97 40.94
CA LYS A 57 -5.82 -7.36 41.05
C LYS A 57 -4.87 -8.33 40.34
N TYR A 58 -4.54 -8.07 39.07
CA TYR A 58 -3.70 -8.99 38.30
C TYR A 58 -2.22 -8.88 38.65
N LEU A 59 -1.72 -7.73 39.09
CA LEU A 59 -0.37 -7.61 39.63
C LEU A 59 -0.19 -8.52 40.85
N LEU A 60 -1.12 -8.46 41.81
CA LEU A 60 -1.14 -9.35 42.97
C LEU A 60 -1.28 -10.84 42.56
N GLU A 61 -2.20 -11.16 41.64
CA GLU A 61 -2.40 -12.54 41.14
C GLU A 61 -1.11 -13.12 40.53
N TYR A 62 -0.26 -12.28 39.94
CA TYR A 62 1.01 -12.67 39.33
C TYR A 62 2.23 -12.52 40.26
N GLY A 63 2.00 -12.18 41.54
CA GLY A 63 3.02 -12.21 42.59
C GLY A 63 3.85 -10.93 42.77
N PHE A 64 3.37 -9.79 42.29
CA PHE A 64 3.92 -8.48 42.68
C PHE A 64 3.34 -8.05 44.03
N ASP A 65 4.18 -7.66 44.99
CA ASP A 65 3.78 -7.19 46.32
C ASP A 65 4.22 -5.74 46.60
N ASP A 66 5.35 -5.29 46.03
CA ASP A 66 5.79 -3.88 46.06
C ASP A 66 5.09 -3.04 44.99
N ILE A 67 3.83 -2.65 45.28
CA ILE A 67 2.98 -1.87 44.36
C ILE A 67 2.66 -0.50 44.95
N THR A 68 3.06 0.54 44.23
CA THR A 68 2.64 1.93 44.47
C THR A 68 1.55 2.31 43.48
N ALA A 69 0.44 2.85 43.97
CA ALA A 69 -0.75 3.09 43.16
C ALA A 69 -1.28 4.53 43.32
N TYR A 70 -1.76 5.14 42.24
CA TYR A 70 -2.32 6.50 42.24
C TYR A 70 -3.72 6.56 41.61
N GLU A 71 -4.65 7.23 42.28
CA GLU A 71 -5.99 7.50 41.77
C GLU A 71 -6.35 8.97 42.01
N LEU A 72 -6.89 9.65 41.00
CA LEU A 72 -7.29 11.05 41.13
C LEU A 72 -8.70 11.18 41.71
N ASP A 73 -9.60 10.27 41.33
CA ASP A 73 -11.00 10.29 41.72
C ASP A 73 -11.19 9.63 43.10
N ALA A 74 -11.33 10.48 44.11
CA ALA A 74 -11.54 10.07 45.49
C ALA A 74 -12.81 9.22 45.70
N SER A 75 -13.75 9.16 44.75
CA SER A 75 -14.93 8.31 44.86
C SER A 75 -14.61 6.80 44.86
N PHE A 76 -13.44 6.39 44.36
CA PHE A 76 -12.98 5.01 44.43
C PHE A 76 -12.31 4.64 45.76
N LYS A 77 -12.10 5.62 46.65
CA LYS A 77 -11.25 5.46 47.85
C LYS A 77 -11.68 4.36 48.79
N GLU A 78 -12.95 4.31 49.15
CA GLU A 78 -13.48 3.28 50.05
C GLU A 78 -13.34 1.89 49.41
N LYS A 79 -13.89 1.72 48.20
CA LYS A 79 -13.86 0.43 47.47
C LYS A 79 -12.45 -0.11 47.24
N LEU A 80 -11.50 0.76 46.88
CA LEU A 80 -10.11 0.35 46.63
C LEU A 80 -9.40 -0.05 47.93
N ARG A 81 -9.63 0.66 49.04
CA ARG A 81 -9.05 0.29 50.34
C ARG A 81 -9.63 -1.02 50.86
N ASP A 82 -10.92 -1.25 50.66
CA ASP A 82 -11.56 -2.51 51.05
C ASP A 82 -11.06 -3.69 50.19
N SER A 83 -10.84 -3.47 48.89
CA SER A 83 -10.41 -4.51 47.95
C SER A 83 -8.90 -4.80 48.04
N PHE A 84 -8.10 -3.82 48.46
CA PHE A 84 -6.64 -3.88 48.48
C PHE A 84 -6.07 -3.26 49.78
N PRO A 85 -6.38 -3.85 50.95
CA PRO A 85 -6.06 -3.26 52.25
C PRO A 85 -4.55 -3.11 52.50
N ASP A 86 -3.74 -3.99 51.92
CA ASP A 86 -2.29 -4.03 52.12
C ASP A 86 -1.51 -3.14 51.13
N LEU A 87 -2.18 -2.50 50.16
CA LEU A 87 -1.53 -1.69 49.15
C LEU A 87 -1.49 -0.19 49.50
N THR A 88 -0.37 0.46 49.15
CA THR A 88 -0.25 1.91 49.26
C THR A 88 -0.91 2.59 48.07
N ILE A 89 -2.13 3.09 48.27
CA ILE A 89 -2.91 3.82 47.25
C ILE A 89 -2.99 5.31 47.61
N HIS A 90 -2.44 6.15 46.74
CA HIS A 90 -2.46 7.60 46.86
C HIS A 90 -3.63 8.20 46.08
N PHE A 91 -4.53 8.90 46.79
CA PHE A 91 -5.69 9.58 46.19
C PHE A 91 -5.35 11.03 45.82
N LYS A 92 -4.47 11.23 44.85
CA LYS A 92 -3.96 12.54 44.42
C LYS A 92 -3.47 12.51 42.96
N ASN A 93 -3.32 13.69 42.36
CA ASN A 93 -2.79 13.81 41.00
C ASN A 93 -1.29 13.48 40.95
N ILE A 94 -0.93 12.35 40.32
CA ILE A 94 0.47 11.93 40.15
C ILE A 94 1.30 12.90 39.31
N LEU A 95 0.69 13.61 38.34
CA LEU A 95 1.40 14.58 37.52
C LEU A 95 1.83 15.81 38.34
N ILE A 96 1.11 16.16 39.40
CA ILE A 96 1.43 17.29 40.30
C ILE A 96 2.33 16.83 41.46
N SER A 97 2.06 15.66 42.01
CA SER A 97 2.78 15.11 43.17
C SER A 97 3.33 13.70 42.88
N PRO A 98 4.29 13.57 41.96
CA PRO A 98 4.89 12.28 41.63
C PRO A 98 5.73 11.73 42.80
N PRO A 99 5.90 10.40 42.89
CA PRO A 99 6.84 9.82 43.86
C PRO A 99 8.29 10.18 43.51
N ARG A 100 9.17 10.11 44.51
CA ARG A 100 10.62 10.33 44.31
C ARG A 100 11.38 9.07 43.90
N GLU A 101 10.80 7.91 44.18
CA GLU A 101 11.41 6.62 43.85
C GLU A 101 11.22 6.26 42.37
N ARG A 102 12.00 5.29 41.92
CA ARG A 102 11.95 4.75 40.56
C ARG A 102 11.48 3.31 40.61
N PHE A 103 10.87 2.85 39.51
CA PHE A 103 10.20 1.56 39.44
C PHE A 103 10.83 0.64 38.39
N ASP A 104 10.75 -0.66 38.64
CA ASP A 104 11.12 -1.71 37.67
C ASP A 104 10.03 -1.88 36.61
N VAL A 105 8.77 -1.67 37.00
CA VAL A 105 7.60 -1.80 36.15
C VAL A 105 6.69 -0.58 36.29
N ILE A 106 6.22 -0.06 35.17
CA ILE A 106 5.12 0.91 35.15
C ILE A 106 4.05 0.37 34.21
N ILE A 107 2.83 0.21 34.70
CA ILE A 107 1.73 -0.37 33.92
C ILE A 107 0.43 0.36 34.18
N GLY A 108 -0.44 0.44 33.19
CA GLY A 108 -1.77 1.00 33.40
C GLY A 108 -2.50 1.39 32.13
N ASN A 109 -3.62 2.05 32.35
CA ASN A 109 -4.44 2.67 31.31
C ASN A 109 -4.61 4.17 31.63
N PRO A 110 -3.70 5.03 31.15
CA PRO A 110 -3.78 6.46 31.41
C PRO A 110 -5.06 7.12 30.86
N PRO A 111 -5.48 8.27 31.40
CA PRO A 111 -6.72 8.95 30.98
C PRO A 111 -6.67 9.49 29.54
N TYR A 112 -7.80 9.34 28.84
CA TYR A 112 -7.96 9.74 27.44
C TYR A 112 -8.61 11.13 27.33
N LEU A 113 -7.80 12.17 27.33
CA LEU A 113 -8.27 13.56 27.26
C LEU A 113 -7.44 14.37 26.28
N GLY A 114 -8.07 14.94 25.25
CA GLY A 114 -7.39 15.82 24.28
C GLY A 114 -7.39 17.28 24.72
N HIS A 115 -6.25 17.96 24.56
CA HIS A 115 -6.07 19.39 24.87
C HIS A 115 -7.11 20.29 24.19
N ASN A 116 -7.50 19.98 22.95
CA ASN A 116 -8.37 20.82 22.12
C ASN A 116 -9.73 21.13 22.74
N TYR A 117 -10.22 20.24 23.61
CA TYR A 117 -11.53 20.37 24.25
C TYR A 117 -11.43 20.67 25.74
N ASN A 118 -10.21 20.68 26.30
CA ASN A 118 -9.97 20.70 27.76
C ASN A 118 -8.78 21.59 28.15
N SER A 119 -8.57 22.69 27.43
CA SER A 119 -7.36 23.53 27.59
C SER A 119 -7.14 24.04 29.01
N GLU A 120 -8.21 24.33 29.76
CA GLU A 120 -8.13 24.82 31.14
C GLU A 120 -7.41 23.84 32.08
N ILE A 121 -7.76 22.55 32.01
CA ILE A 121 -7.14 21.47 32.81
C ILE A 121 -5.65 21.36 32.47
N PHE A 122 -5.28 21.47 31.20
CA PHE A 122 -3.88 21.42 30.80
C PHE A 122 -3.09 22.64 31.29
N GLN A 123 -3.68 23.84 31.26
CA GLN A 123 -3.05 25.05 31.80
C GLN A 123 -2.87 24.97 33.31
N GLU A 124 -3.85 24.45 34.04
CA GLU A 124 -3.74 24.18 35.47
C GLU A 124 -2.55 23.24 35.75
N TYR A 125 -2.48 22.10 35.04
CA TYR A 125 -1.38 21.15 35.21
C TYR A 125 -0.03 21.78 34.86
N VAL A 126 0.07 22.56 33.77
CA VAL A 126 1.29 23.30 33.41
C VAL A 126 1.72 24.29 34.49
N SER A 127 0.77 24.90 35.21
CA SER A 127 1.08 25.86 36.27
C SER A 127 1.59 25.22 37.57
N GLN A 128 1.21 23.97 37.82
CA GLN A 128 1.49 23.26 39.08
C GLN A 128 2.51 22.12 38.95
N SER A 129 2.85 21.70 37.73
CA SER A 129 3.71 20.54 37.47
C SER A 129 4.84 20.88 36.50
N GLU A 130 6.07 20.67 36.97
CA GLU A 130 7.28 20.88 36.17
C GLU A 130 7.33 19.94 34.95
N ILE A 131 6.88 18.68 35.10
CA ILE A 131 6.85 17.74 33.97
C ILE A 131 5.79 18.15 32.94
N CYS A 132 4.63 18.65 33.40
CA CYS A 132 3.61 19.14 32.49
C CYS A 132 4.08 20.38 31.74
N LYS A 133 4.77 21.30 32.43
CA LYS A 133 5.38 22.49 31.85
C LYS A 133 6.44 22.15 30.80
N ARG A 134 7.35 21.23 31.11
CA ARG A 134 8.45 20.81 30.21
C ARG A 134 7.96 20.17 28.92
N TYR A 135 6.91 19.35 29.01
CA TYR A 135 6.43 18.55 27.88
C TYR A 135 5.11 19.05 27.28
N PHE A 136 4.63 20.23 27.65
CA PHE A 136 3.42 20.80 27.08
C PHE A 136 3.60 21.09 25.59
N VAL A 137 2.66 20.60 24.78
CA VAL A 137 2.53 21.03 23.40
C VAL A 137 1.06 21.14 23.01
N GLY A 138 0.70 22.22 22.31
CA GLY A 138 -0.67 22.40 21.83
C GLY A 138 -1.15 21.24 20.95
N ASN A 139 -2.40 20.84 21.16
CA ASN A 139 -3.07 19.70 20.51
C ASN A 139 -2.53 18.32 20.90
N MET A 140 -2.03 18.17 22.12
CA MET A 140 -1.60 16.89 22.70
C MET A 140 -2.75 16.15 23.41
N ASP A 141 -2.51 14.87 23.72
CA ASP A 141 -3.36 14.08 24.61
C ASP A 141 -2.75 13.99 26.02
N LEU A 142 -3.58 13.92 27.06
CA LEU A 142 -3.16 13.94 28.46
C LEU A 142 -2.25 12.76 28.81
N PHE A 143 -2.52 11.58 28.25
CA PHE A 143 -1.69 10.38 28.45
C PHE A 143 -0.25 10.56 27.96
N TYR A 144 0.07 11.58 27.14
CA TYR A 144 1.45 11.87 26.77
C TYR A 144 2.26 12.26 28.01
N TYR A 145 1.68 13.00 28.96
CA TYR A 145 2.36 13.32 30.23
C TYR A 145 2.62 12.07 31.07
N PHE A 146 1.69 11.11 31.08
CA PHE A 146 1.90 9.84 31.77
C PHE A 146 3.04 9.03 31.14
N ILE A 147 3.18 9.07 29.81
CA ILE A 147 4.32 8.45 29.12
C ILE A 147 5.63 9.14 29.50
N HIS A 148 5.68 10.48 29.47
CA HIS A 148 6.85 11.24 29.89
C HIS A 148 7.22 10.94 31.35
N LEU A 149 6.25 10.97 32.26
CA LEU A 149 6.46 10.69 33.68
C LEU A 149 6.92 9.26 33.91
N GLY A 150 6.27 8.30 33.25
CA GLY A 150 6.66 6.89 33.35
C GLY A 150 8.11 6.68 32.90
N ILE A 151 8.53 7.30 31.79
CA ILE A 151 9.93 7.24 31.34
C ILE A 151 10.88 7.86 32.39
N GLU A 152 10.52 8.96 33.04
CA GLU A 152 11.35 9.58 34.09
C GLU A 152 11.43 8.74 35.37
N LEU A 153 10.36 8.03 35.72
CA LEU A 153 10.27 7.19 36.92
C LEU A 153 10.77 5.75 36.72
N LEU A 154 11.10 5.32 35.50
CA LEU A 154 11.71 4.01 35.29
C LEU A 154 13.16 3.93 35.81
N LYS A 155 13.53 2.80 36.41
CA LYS A 155 14.92 2.38 36.59
C LYS A 155 15.51 1.96 35.23
N PRO A 156 16.83 2.12 34.99
CA PRO A 156 17.48 1.54 33.81
C PRO A 156 17.18 0.03 33.67
N GLY A 157 16.79 -0.42 32.48
CA GLY A 157 16.34 -1.79 32.24
C GLY A 157 14.87 -2.08 32.60
N GLY A 158 14.25 -1.23 33.41
CA GLY A 158 12.83 -1.31 33.76
C GLY A 158 11.92 -1.10 32.54
N VAL A 159 10.68 -1.58 32.65
CA VAL A 159 9.72 -1.64 31.55
C VAL A 159 8.43 -0.87 31.84
N LEU A 160 7.94 -0.16 30.84
CA LEU A 160 6.65 0.51 30.86
C LEU A 160 5.71 -0.12 29.84
N SER A 161 4.47 -0.42 30.24
CA SER A 161 3.41 -0.85 29.33
C SER A 161 2.13 -0.07 29.56
N PHE A 162 1.69 0.67 28.54
CA PHE A 162 0.39 1.35 28.57
C PHE A 162 -0.49 0.90 27.41
N ILE A 163 -1.79 0.88 27.68
CA ILE A 163 -2.82 0.92 26.64
C ILE A 163 -3.21 2.38 26.39
N THR A 164 -3.20 2.81 25.14
CA THR A 164 -3.50 4.19 24.72
C THR A 164 -4.12 4.20 23.33
N THR A 165 -4.45 5.37 22.77
CA THR A 165 -4.73 5.48 21.33
C THR A 165 -3.43 5.45 20.51
N ASN A 166 -3.50 4.97 19.27
CA ASN A 166 -2.32 4.76 18.41
C ASN A 166 -1.84 6.01 17.65
N TYR A 167 -2.51 7.16 17.82
CA TYR A 167 -2.27 8.36 17.01
C TYR A 167 -0.84 8.89 17.11
N TRP A 168 -0.20 8.73 18.27
CA TRP A 168 1.16 9.20 18.48
C TRP A 168 2.19 8.41 17.67
N ILE A 169 1.89 7.19 17.21
CA ILE A 169 2.79 6.40 16.33
C ILE A 169 2.60 6.78 14.86
N SER A 170 1.33 6.86 14.43
CA SER A 170 0.94 7.01 13.01
C SER A 170 1.14 8.42 12.44
N LYS A 171 1.13 9.46 13.29
CA LYS A 171 1.33 10.85 12.85
C LYS A 171 2.83 11.20 12.76
N SER A 172 3.20 12.00 11.75
CA SER A 172 4.49 12.72 11.68
C SER A 172 4.37 14.04 12.47
N THR A 173 5.27 15.01 12.26
CA THR A 173 5.30 16.36 12.86
C THR A 173 3.95 17.09 12.83
N LYS A 174 3.05 16.72 13.74
CA LYS A 174 1.93 17.52 14.24
C LYS A 174 2.34 18.12 15.57
N THR A 175 1.81 19.31 15.85
CA THR A 175 2.17 20.09 17.04
C THR A 175 2.14 19.23 18.32
N GLY A 176 1.10 18.42 18.54
CA GLY A 176 0.94 17.66 19.80
C GLY A 176 1.94 16.53 20.09
N ILE A 177 2.62 15.94 19.10
CA ILE A 177 3.48 14.75 19.31
C ILE A 177 4.99 15.07 19.28
N LYS A 178 5.34 16.35 19.15
CA LYS A 178 6.71 16.80 18.86
C LYS A 178 7.74 16.31 19.88
N LEU A 179 7.35 16.14 21.15
CA LEU A 179 8.28 15.81 22.23
C LEU A 179 8.27 14.33 22.63
N ILE A 180 7.16 13.61 22.43
CA ILE A 180 7.02 12.24 22.94
C ILE A 180 7.93 11.24 22.22
N LYS A 181 7.99 11.28 20.88
CA LYS A 181 8.86 10.38 20.10
C LYS A 181 10.34 10.63 20.36
N PRO A 182 10.86 11.88 20.33
CA PRO A 182 12.24 12.14 20.74
C PRO A 182 12.54 11.62 22.14
N HIS A 183 11.68 11.90 23.13
CA HIS A 183 11.90 11.43 24.50
C HIS A 183 11.97 9.90 24.59
N ILE A 184 11.07 9.18 23.90
CA ILE A 184 11.13 7.72 23.82
C ILE A 184 12.43 7.26 23.16
N LEU A 185 12.85 7.88 22.06
CA LEU A 185 14.07 7.48 21.35
C LEU A 185 15.34 7.75 22.14
N ASP A 186 15.39 8.83 22.92
CA ASP A 186 16.55 9.18 23.73
C ASP A 186 16.66 8.27 24.96
N GLU A 187 15.52 7.97 25.59
CA GLU A 187 15.50 7.33 26.90
C GLU A 187 15.14 5.83 26.89
N CYS A 188 14.50 5.33 25.83
CA CYS A 188 13.90 4.01 25.81
C CYS A 188 14.13 3.24 24.49
N TYR A 189 13.95 1.92 24.58
CA TYR A 189 13.68 1.06 23.43
C TYR A 189 12.19 0.72 23.39
N LEU A 190 11.54 0.85 22.23
CA LEU A 190 10.23 0.27 21.95
C LEU A 190 10.40 -1.23 21.66
N LEU A 191 10.11 -2.08 22.65
CA LEU A 191 10.29 -3.53 22.52
C LEU A 191 9.15 -4.18 21.74
N GLN A 192 7.91 -3.76 22.01
CA GLN A 192 6.73 -4.38 21.44
C GLN A 192 5.65 -3.34 21.16
N TYR A 193 4.93 -3.52 20.06
CA TYR A 193 3.74 -2.76 19.70
C TYR A 193 2.60 -3.70 19.33
N ILE A 194 1.46 -3.54 19.99
CA ILE A 194 0.26 -4.34 19.78
C ILE A 194 -0.81 -3.43 19.16
N ASP A 195 -1.11 -3.67 17.90
CA ASP A 195 -2.12 -2.94 17.13
C ASP A 195 -3.52 -3.49 17.40
N LEU A 196 -4.34 -2.70 18.07
CA LEU A 196 -5.73 -3.01 18.42
C LEU A 196 -6.72 -2.14 17.63
N SER A 197 -6.27 -1.47 16.55
CA SER A 197 -7.08 -0.53 15.78
C SER A 197 -8.26 -1.16 15.03
N ARG A 198 -8.32 -2.49 14.96
CA ARG A 198 -9.32 -3.27 14.22
C ARG A 198 -10.40 -3.91 15.10
N ILE A 199 -10.32 -3.75 16.42
CA ILE A 199 -11.28 -4.28 17.38
C ILE A 199 -11.87 -3.16 18.24
N ASN A 200 -13.12 -3.35 18.67
CA ASN A 200 -13.75 -2.46 19.64
C ASN A 200 -13.45 -2.98 21.05
N LEU A 201 -12.66 -2.23 21.83
CA LEU A 201 -12.33 -2.60 23.21
C LEU A 201 -13.27 -1.98 24.23
N PHE A 202 -13.72 -0.75 23.95
CA PHE A 202 -14.44 0.08 24.90
C PHE A 202 -15.80 0.47 24.30
N PRO A 203 -16.92 -0.10 24.79
CA PRO A 203 -18.25 0.20 24.27
C PRO A 203 -18.60 1.70 24.32
N GLN A 204 -18.08 2.40 25.33
CA GLN A 204 -18.31 3.83 25.54
C GLN A 204 -17.44 4.74 24.66
N ALA A 205 -16.51 4.18 23.87
CA ALA A 205 -15.56 4.93 23.07
C ALA A 205 -15.41 4.34 21.65
N GLN A 206 -16.55 4.23 20.97
CA GLN A 206 -16.64 3.66 19.63
C GLN A 206 -15.76 4.44 18.62
N GLY A 207 -15.00 3.72 17.80
CA GLY A 207 -14.11 4.30 16.79
C GLY A 207 -12.72 4.71 17.30
N GLN A 208 -12.41 4.54 18.59
CA GLN A 208 -11.04 4.72 19.09
C GLN A 208 -10.11 3.61 18.57
N GLN A 209 -9.01 4.03 17.93
CA GLN A 209 -7.95 3.13 17.52
C GLN A 209 -6.93 2.98 18.65
N ASN A 210 -7.01 1.87 19.36
CA ASN A 210 -6.17 1.61 20.53
C ASN A 210 -4.89 0.83 20.16
N CYS A 211 -3.91 0.91 21.05
CA CYS A 211 -2.72 0.08 21.04
C CYS A 211 -2.20 -0.18 22.45
N ILE A 212 -1.48 -1.28 22.61
CA ILE A 212 -0.60 -1.51 23.76
C ILE A 212 0.84 -1.41 23.26
N PHE A 213 1.73 -0.80 24.04
CA PHE A 213 3.15 -0.75 23.69
C PHE A 213 4.01 -0.99 24.92
N VAL A 214 5.18 -1.58 24.71
CA VAL A 214 6.17 -1.85 25.77
C VAL A 214 7.44 -1.06 25.49
N LEU A 215 7.82 -0.20 26.44
CA LEU A 215 9.10 0.50 26.44
C LEU A 215 10.04 -0.11 27.48
N GLN A 216 11.33 -0.12 27.19
CA GLN A 216 12.39 -0.46 28.15
C GLN A 216 13.33 0.73 28.32
N LYS A 217 13.59 1.14 29.56
CA LYS A 217 14.51 2.25 29.87
C LYS A 217 15.95 1.87 29.53
N LYS A 218 16.63 2.75 28.81
CA LYS A 218 18.06 2.62 28.50
C LYS A 218 18.90 2.92 29.73
N ASN A 219 20.01 2.21 29.87
CA ASN A 219 21.10 2.68 30.72
C ASN A 219 22.01 3.69 30.00
N GLU A 220 22.89 4.38 30.74
CA GLU A 220 23.77 5.42 30.17
C GLU A 220 24.71 4.90 29.07
N LYS A 221 25.13 3.64 29.14
CA LYS A 221 25.94 3.01 28.08
C LYS A 221 25.13 2.82 26.80
N GLU A 222 23.89 2.38 26.92
CA GLU A 222 22.94 2.20 25.81
C GLU A 222 22.47 3.52 25.18
N LYS A 223 22.49 4.64 25.92
CA LYS A 223 22.25 5.96 25.34
C LYS A 223 23.41 6.41 24.46
N ARG A 224 24.65 6.10 24.87
CA ARG A 224 25.87 6.45 24.12
C ARG A 224 26.07 5.58 22.87
N ILE A 225 25.67 4.31 22.95
CA ILE A 225 25.81 3.36 21.85
C ILE A 225 24.46 3.20 21.15
N LYS A 226 24.35 3.60 19.88
CA LYS A 226 23.16 3.35 19.05
C LYS A 226 23.00 1.85 18.75
N ARG A 227 22.51 1.09 19.73
CA ARG A 227 22.23 -0.34 19.58
C ARG A 227 20.94 -0.52 18.79
N ASN A 228 21.01 -1.30 17.72
CA ASN A 228 19.82 -1.65 16.97
C ASN A 228 19.05 -2.78 17.69
N LYS A 229 17.82 -2.52 18.11
CA LYS A 229 16.90 -3.56 18.63
C LYS A 229 15.74 -3.77 17.65
N ASN A 230 15.33 -5.02 17.50
CA ASN A 230 14.11 -5.40 16.80
C ASN A 230 12.88 -4.96 17.62
N ILE A 231 11.74 -4.81 16.92
CA ILE A 231 10.46 -4.44 17.52
C ILE A 231 9.48 -5.57 17.21
N GLU A 232 8.91 -6.18 18.24
CA GLU A 232 7.88 -7.20 18.07
C GLU A 232 6.52 -6.54 17.82
N ILE A 233 5.77 -7.07 16.86
CA ILE A 233 4.45 -6.61 16.50
C ILE A 233 3.43 -7.72 16.72
N ILE A 234 2.34 -7.38 17.37
CA ILE A 234 1.12 -8.20 17.41
C ILE A 234 0.00 -7.38 16.80
N GLN A 235 -0.58 -7.84 15.70
CA GLN A 235 -1.70 -7.15 15.05
C GLN A 235 -2.95 -7.99 15.17
N VAL A 236 -3.96 -7.48 15.87
CA VAL A 236 -5.25 -8.15 16.04
C VAL A 236 -6.15 -7.86 14.85
N ASN A 237 -6.81 -8.88 14.32
CA ASN A 237 -7.77 -8.76 13.23
C ASN A 237 -9.17 -8.43 13.75
N SER A 238 -10.05 -7.96 12.87
CA SER A 238 -11.45 -7.76 13.23
C SER A 238 -12.16 -9.10 13.46
N ASN A 239 -13.23 -9.07 14.24
CA ASN A 239 -14.08 -10.23 14.45
C ASN A 239 -14.66 -10.71 13.10
N PRO A 240 -14.35 -11.93 12.63
CA PRO A 240 -14.84 -12.42 11.35
C PRO A 240 -16.33 -12.78 11.38
N ASN A 241 -16.87 -13.11 12.57
CA ASN A 241 -18.24 -13.58 12.75
C ASN A 241 -18.95 -12.77 13.87
N PRO A 242 -19.19 -11.46 13.67
CA PRO A 242 -19.77 -10.60 14.70
C PRO A 242 -21.21 -10.96 15.09
N HIS A 243 -21.90 -11.78 14.28
CA HIS A 243 -23.23 -12.30 14.60
C HIS A 243 -23.21 -13.48 15.58
N ASP A 244 -22.14 -14.28 15.56
CA ASP A 244 -22.04 -15.51 16.36
C ASP A 244 -21.30 -15.28 17.69
N LEU A 245 -20.37 -14.33 17.70
CA LEU A 245 -19.53 -14.03 18.86
C LEU A 245 -19.51 -12.53 19.07
N CYS A 246 -19.93 -12.05 20.24
CA CYS A 246 -19.87 -10.61 20.49
C CYS A 246 -18.42 -10.12 20.64
N ASP A 247 -18.19 -8.82 20.45
CA ASP A 247 -16.85 -8.22 20.50
C ASP A 247 -16.09 -8.55 21.80
N ALA A 248 -16.78 -8.57 22.94
CA ALA A 248 -16.16 -8.87 24.24
C ALA A 248 -15.65 -10.32 24.32
N GLU A 249 -16.44 -11.29 23.83
CA GLU A 249 -16.08 -12.70 23.81
C GLU A 249 -14.97 -12.98 22.79
N TYR A 250 -15.05 -12.37 21.61
CA TYR A 250 -14.01 -12.42 20.59
C TYR A 250 -12.68 -11.90 21.13
N ASN A 251 -12.68 -10.69 21.70
CA ASN A 251 -11.48 -10.09 22.26
C ASN A 251 -10.90 -10.98 23.38
N ARG A 252 -11.73 -11.49 24.29
CA ARG A 252 -11.26 -12.39 25.37
C ARG A 252 -10.61 -13.66 24.80
N LEU A 253 -11.21 -14.29 23.80
CA LEU A 253 -10.64 -15.44 23.10
C LEU A 253 -9.28 -15.09 22.48
N VAL A 254 -9.20 -13.98 21.74
CA VAL A 254 -7.96 -13.54 21.08
C VAL A 254 -6.85 -13.31 22.09
N PHE A 255 -7.08 -12.55 23.16
CA PHE A 255 -6.06 -12.27 24.17
C PHE A 255 -5.62 -13.53 24.93
N ASN A 256 -6.51 -14.49 25.14
CA ASN A 256 -6.15 -15.80 25.70
C ASN A 256 -5.22 -16.58 24.76
N LEU A 257 -5.51 -16.61 23.46
CA LEU A 257 -4.65 -17.26 22.45
C LEU A 257 -3.28 -16.58 22.35
N ILE A 258 -3.23 -15.24 22.35
CA ILE A 258 -1.99 -14.48 22.34
C ILE A 258 -1.12 -14.82 23.55
N ARG A 259 -1.73 -14.86 24.75
CA ARG A 259 -1.05 -15.16 26.02
C ARG A 259 -0.49 -16.58 26.06
N ASN A 260 -1.21 -17.55 25.48
CA ASN A 260 -0.79 -18.95 25.43
C ASN A 260 0.25 -19.24 24.33
N GLY A 261 0.65 -18.24 23.55
CA GLY A 261 1.61 -18.41 22.45
C GLY A 261 1.06 -19.21 21.27
N SER A 262 -0.27 -19.34 21.15
CA SER A 262 -0.90 -20.08 20.07
C SER A 262 -0.77 -19.34 18.73
N ASN A 263 -0.68 -20.08 17.63
CA ASN A 263 -0.87 -19.50 16.29
C ASN A 263 -2.37 -19.47 15.98
N SER A 264 -2.86 -18.37 15.43
CA SER A 264 -4.28 -18.19 15.08
C SER A 264 -4.42 -17.21 13.92
N THR A 265 -5.49 -17.35 13.13
CA THR A 265 -5.86 -16.37 12.09
C THR A 265 -6.43 -15.08 12.69
N TYR A 266 -6.75 -15.04 13.99
CA TYR A 266 -7.30 -13.84 14.64
C TYR A 266 -6.25 -12.76 14.92
N PHE A 267 -4.96 -13.08 14.87
CA PHE A 267 -3.89 -12.10 15.02
C PHE A 267 -2.61 -12.52 14.30
N LYS A 268 -1.73 -11.56 14.05
CA LYS A 268 -0.43 -11.78 13.41
C LYS A 268 0.66 -11.40 14.38
N ARG A 269 1.64 -12.28 14.62
CA ARG A 269 2.86 -12.00 15.39
C ARG A 269 4.07 -11.99 14.48
N TYR A 270 4.86 -10.93 14.51
CA TYR A 270 6.04 -10.78 13.65
C TYR A 270 7.02 -9.74 14.17
N VAL A 271 8.25 -9.77 13.67
CA VAL A 271 9.24 -8.71 13.89
C VAL A 271 9.05 -7.64 12.82
N SER A 272 8.99 -6.37 13.22
CA SER A 272 8.95 -5.26 12.28
C SER A 272 10.26 -5.16 11.49
N ALA A 273 10.13 -4.82 10.20
CA ALA A 273 11.24 -4.42 9.36
C ALA A 273 11.82 -3.06 9.75
N THR A 274 11.02 -2.24 10.45
CA THR A 274 11.43 -1.00 11.10
C THR A 274 12.06 -1.37 12.45
N THR A 275 13.36 -1.10 12.57
CA THR A 275 14.13 -1.29 13.80
C THR A 275 14.40 0.05 14.48
N HIS A 276 15.01 0.06 15.65
CA HIS A 276 15.34 1.31 16.35
C HIS A 276 16.23 2.25 15.53
N ASN A 277 17.11 1.71 14.68
CA ASN A 277 17.93 2.52 13.79
C ASN A 277 17.12 3.24 12.70
N ASN A 278 15.87 2.83 12.46
CA ASN A 278 14.98 3.42 11.47
C ASN A 278 13.97 4.40 12.09
N LEU A 279 13.85 4.44 13.43
CA LEU A 279 12.91 5.33 14.09
C LEU A 279 13.49 6.74 14.19
N GLU A 280 12.67 7.72 13.86
CA GLU A 280 13.03 9.13 13.94
C GLU A 280 11.92 9.90 14.69
N GLY A 281 12.32 10.91 15.46
CA GLY A 281 11.40 11.66 16.32
C GLY A 281 10.33 12.45 15.57
N ASN A 282 10.63 12.85 14.34
CA ASN A 282 9.77 13.72 13.53
C ASN A 282 8.97 12.99 12.44
N ASN A 283 9.13 11.66 12.33
CA ASN A 283 8.51 10.85 11.28
C ASN A 283 7.48 9.86 11.81
N THR A 284 6.59 9.40 10.93
CA THR A 284 5.68 8.29 11.22
C THR A 284 6.48 7.01 11.46
N TRP A 285 6.13 6.25 12.49
CA TRP A 285 6.75 4.95 12.76
C TRP A 285 5.98 3.85 12.02
N ASN A 286 6.51 3.41 10.87
CA ASN A 286 5.88 2.39 10.03
C ASN A 286 6.18 0.97 10.56
N LEU A 287 5.52 0.61 11.65
CA LEU A 287 5.80 -0.64 12.36
C LEU A 287 5.19 -1.88 11.70
N SER A 288 4.12 -1.74 10.93
CA SER A 288 3.35 -2.86 10.37
C SER A 288 3.98 -3.55 9.15
N TYR A 289 5.20 -3.20 8.76
CA TYR A 289 5.90 -3.89 7.67
C TYR A 289 6.70 -5.06 8.26
N PRO A 290 6.39 -6.33 7.97
CA PRO A 290 7.10 -7.47 8.56
C PRO A 290 8.51 -7.63 7.99
N LYS A 291 9.47 -7.98 8.84
CA LYS A 291 10.88 -8.18 8.45
C LYS A 291 11.03 -9.27 7.38
N GLU A 292 10.33 -10.39 7.53
CA GLU A 292 10.39 -11.50 6.57
C GLU A 292 9.91 -11.10 5.17
N VAL A 293 8.89 -10.22 5.10
CA VAL A 293 8.40 -9.66 3.82
C VAL A 293 9.43 -8.71 3.23
N LYS A 294 10.07 -7.88 4.07
CA LYS A 294 11.17 -7.00 3.64
C LYS A 294 12.34 -7.80 3.08
N ASP A 295 12.78 -8.85 3.78
CA ASP A 295 13.92 -9.67 3.35
C ASP A 295 13.65 -10.30 1.97
N LEU A 296 12.44 -10.80 1.73
CA LEU A 296 12.05 -11.31 0.40
C LEU A 296 11.93 -10.19 -0.65
N THR A 297 11.42 -9.02 -0.27
CA THR A 297 11.35 -7.84 -1.15
C THR A 297 12.74 -7.39 -1.58
N GLU A 298 13.68 -7.28 -0.63
CA GLU A 298 15.07 -6.90 -0.89
C GLU A 298 15.78 -7.95 -1.74
N LYS A 299 15.46 -9.25 -1.56
CA LYS A 299 15.95 -10.31 -2.45
C LYS A 299 15.52 -10.09 -3.90
N ILE A 300 14.27 -9.72 -4.16
CA ILE A 300 13.80 -9.37 -5.51
C ILE A 300 14.48 -8.09 -6.01
N GLU A 301 14.58 -7.05 -5.17
CA GLU A 301 15.17 -5.77 -5.55
C GLU A 301 16.65 -5.87 -5.95
N LYS A 302 17.40 -6.86 -5.44
CA LYS A 302 18.80 -7.10 -5.84
C LYS A 302 18.98 -7.29 -7.35
N PHE A 303 18.02 -7.92 -8.01
CA PHE A 303 18.00 -8.14 -9.46
C PHE A 303 17.63 -6.88 -10.27
N CYS A 304 17.32 -5.79 -9.58
CA CYS A 304 16.88 -4.51 -10.15
C CYS A 304 17.88 -3.38 -9.88
N ILE A 305 19.06 -3.67 -9.30
CA ILE A 305 20.06 -2.67 -8.89
C ILE A 305 21.09 -2.47 -10.00
N LYS A 306 21.15 -1.29 -10.61
CA LYS A 306 22.23 -0.88 -11.52
C LYS A 306 22.90 0.38 -10.98
N ASP A 307 24.22 0.45 -11.04
CA ASP A 307 25.01 1.60 -10.53
C ASP A 307 24.68 1.98 -9.07
N ARG A 308 24.50 0.96 -8.21
CA ARG A 308 24.11 1.08 -6.79
C ARG A 308 22.73 1.73 -6.56
N LYS A 309 21.87 1.78 -7.58
CA LYS A 309 20.50 2.29 -7.49
C LYS A 309 19.50 1.25 -7.99
N ILE A 310 18.38 1.13 -7.28
CA ILE A 310 17.26 0.32 -7.75
C ILE A 310 16.57 1.09 -8.89
N PHE A 311 16.37 0.41 -10.02
CA PHE A 311 15.60 0.94 -11.14
C PHE A 311 14.11 0.59 -10.95
N TYR A 312 13.26 1.60 -11.14
CA TYR A 312 11.82 1.49 -10.99
C TYR A 312 11.11 1.74 -12.32
N LEU A 313 9.80 1.44 -12.35
CA LEU A 313 8.97 1.63 -13.56
C LEU A 313 9.09 3.04 -14.17
N LYS A 314 9.23 4.09 -13.35
CA LYS A 314 9.41 5.48 -13.80
C LYS A 314 10.68 5.74 -14.61
N ASP A 315 11.69 4.89 -14.46
CA ASP A 315 12.98 5.05 -15.13
C ASP A 315 12.88 4.59 -16.58
N TYR A 316 11.96 3.68 -16.87
CA TYR A 316 11.67 3.15 -18.21
C TYR A 316 10.49 3.84 -18.90
N PHE A 317 9.44 4.23 -18.15
CA PHE A 317 8.17 4.64 -18.74
C PHE A 317 7.60 5.95 -18.17
N LEU A 318 6.89 6.69 -19.02
CA LEU A 318 5.93 7.71 -18.64
C LEU A 318 4.54 7.09 -18.61
N ILE A 319 3.86 7.16 -17.47
CA ILE A 319 2.48 6.68 -17.36
C ILE A 319 1.50 7.78 -17.76
N ARG A 320 0.66 7.56 -18.76
CA ARG A 320 -0.33 8.56 -19.22
C ARG A 320 -1.69 7.91 -19.49
N ASN A 321 -2.76 8.65 -19.20
CA ASN A 321 -4.11 8.22 -19.51
C ASN A 321 -4.30 8.09 -21.02
N GLY A 322 -5.29 7.30 -21.42
CA GLY A 322 -5.85 7.33 -22.76
C GLY A 322 -6.54 8.65 -23.08
N LEU A 323 -7.35 8.63 -24.14
CA LEU A 323 -8.00 9.80 -24.69
C LEU A 323 -9.07 10.37 -23.76
N ILE A 324 -9.08 11.70 -23.65
CA ILE A 324 -10.17 12.48 -23.06
C ILE A 324 -10.74 13.33 -24.18
N PHE A 325 -11.99 13.10 -24.54
CA PHE A 325 -12.70 13.91 -25.53
C PHE A 325 -13.30 15.16 -24.90
N ILE A 326 -13.74 16.09 -25.75
CA ILE A 326 -14.47 17.29 -25.30
C ILE A 326 -15.83 16.85 -24.74
N LYS A 327 -16.50 15.97 -25.49
CA LYS A 327 -17.78 15.35 -25.18
C LYS A 327 -17.80 13.92 -25.72
N ASP A 328 -18.05 12.95 -24.85
CA ASP A 328 -17.96 11.53 -25.16
C ASP A 328 -19.04 11.08 -26.17
N ASP A 329 -20.26 11.60 -26.02
CA ASP A 329 -21.42 11.37 -26.89
C ASP A 329 -21.22 11.84 -28.33
N ILE A 330 -20.44 12.90 -28.54
CA ILE A 330 -20.14 13.42 -29.88
C ILE A 330 -18.94 12.71 -30.52
N PHE A 331 -17.90 12.41 -29.75
CA PHE A 331 -16.66 11.85 -30.28
C PHE A 331 -16.65 10.32 -30.36
N ILE A 332 -17.55 9.62 -29.67
CA ILE A 332 -17.59 8.16 -29.60
C ILE A 332 -18.87 7.65 -30.25
N LEU A 333 -18.77 7.33 -31.54
CA LEU A 333 -19.88 6.84 -32.33
C LEU A 333 -20.27 5.41 -31.89
N GLN A 334 -21.55 5.23 -31.59
CA GLN A 334 -22.20 3.98 -31.24
C GLN A 334 -22.81 3.32 -32.48
N GLU A 335 -22.54 2.03 -32.66
CA GLU A 335 -23.10 1.24 -33.76
C GLU A 335 -24.63 1.21 -33.70
N ASN A 336 -25.28 1.35 -34.85
CA ASN A 336 -26.74 1.40 -35.03
C ASN A 336 -27.44 2.62 -34.40
N GLU A 337 -26.70 3.57 -33.85
CA GLU A 337 -27.23 4.84 -33.34
C GLU A 337 -26.66 6.03 -34.12
N THR A 338 -25.33 6.14 -34.16
CA THR A 338 -24.62 7.29 -34.77
C THR A 338 -23.68 6.88 -35.90
N ILE A 339 -23.43 5.57 -36.06
CA ILE A 339 -22.70 4.98 -37.17
C ILE A 339 -23.34 3.65 -37.58
N ILE A 340 -23.42 3.40 -38.90
CA ILE A 340 -23.88 2.12 -39.48
C ILE A 340 -22.85 1.56 -40.45
N HIS A 341 -22.86 0.23 -40.59
CA HIS A 341 -22.02 -0.52 -41.52
C HIS A 341 -22.89 -1.16 -42.60
N GLU A 342 -22.72 -0.75 -43.85
CA GLU A 342 -23.46 -1.29 -45.00
C GLU A 342 -22.50 -1.69 -46.11
N ASN A 343 -22.50 -2.96 -46.52
CA ASN A 343 -21.71 -3.48 -47.65
C ASN A 343 -20.21 -3.08 -47.63
N GLY A 344 -19.61 -3.01 -46.44
CA GLY A 344 -18.20 -2.63 -46.26
C GLY A 344 -17.93 -1.11 -46.28
N SER A 345 -18.97 -0.28 -46.32
CA SER A 345 -18.91 1.17 -46.16
C SER A 345 -19.46 1.61 -44.81
N LEU A 346 -18.92 2.72 -44.29
CA LEU A 346 -19.34 3.33 -43.03
C LEU A 346 -20.12 4.60 -43.31
N SER A 347 -21.29 4.75 -42.69
CA SER A 347 -22.09 5.97 -42.74
C SER A 347 -22.32 6.52 -41.34
N ILE A 348 -22.30 7.84 -41.19
CA ILE A 348 -22.50 8.51 -39.88
C ILE A 348 -23.74 9.39 -39.91
N MET A 349 -24.35 9.60 -38.74
CA MET A 349 -25.55 10.42 -38.60
C MET A 349 -25.22 11.92 -38.66
N ILE A 350 -25.78 12.62 -39.65
CA ILE A 350 -25.67 14.08 -39.82
C ILE A 350 -27.09 14.61 -40.08
N ASP A 351 -27.58 15.52 -39.24
CA ASP A 351 -28.91 16.13 -39.38
C ASP A 351 -30.04 15.09 -39.62
N ASP A 352 -30.05 14.03 -38.82
CA ASP A 352 -31.00 12.89 -38.87
C ASP A 352 -30.91 11.98 -40.12
N GLU A 353 -29.88 12.13 -40.96
CA GLU A 353 -29.61 11.27 -42.11
C GLU A 353 -28.24 10.58 -42.02
N PHE A 354 -28.16 9.34 -42.53
CA PHE A 354 -26.89 8.62 -42.60
C PHE A 354 -26.11 8.97 -43.88
N VAL A 355 -24.96 9.61 -43.71
CA VAL A 355 -24.07 10.04 -44.79
C VAL A 355 -22.87 9.10 -44.90
N GLN A 356 -22.66 8.52 -46.08
CA GLN A 356 -21.56 7.60 -46.35
C GLN A 356 -20.20 8.31 -46.35
N LEU A 357 -19.25 7.78 -45.57
CA LEU A 357 -17.89 8.29 -45.46
C LEU A 357 -16.99 7.78 -46.58
N ASN A 358 -16.12 8.66 -47.07
CA ASN A 358 -15.07 8.27 -48.01
C ASN A 358 -13.93 7.51 -47.29
N LYS A 359 -13.04 6.84 -48.05
CA LYS A 359 -11.95 6.04 -47.46
C LYS A 359 -11.04 6.82 -46.51
N LYS A 360 -10.73 8.09 -46.79
CA LYS A 360 -9.88 8.92 -45.91
C LYS A 360 -10.58 9.24 -44.59
N GLU A 361 -11.88 9.51 -44.64
CA GLU A 361 -12.70 9.76 -43.45
C GLU A 361 -12.85 8.52 -42.59
N GLN A 362 -13.08 7.36 -43.20
CA GLN A 362 -13.13 6.08 -42.49
C GLN A 362 -11.84 5.81 -41.70
N MET A 363 -10.67 6.23 -42.20
CA MET A 363 -9.40 6.11 -41.47
C MET A 363 -9.33 6.94 -40.19
N ARG A 364 -10.21 7.93 -39.99
CA ARG A 364 -10.31 8.74 -38.77
C ARG A 364 -11.18 8.09 -37.70
N LEU A 365 -11.92 7.04 -38.03
CA LEU A 365 -12.69 6.23 -37.09
C LEU A 365 -11.80 5.14 -36.47
N LYS A 366 -11.59 5.23 -35.16
CA LYS A 366 -10.73 4.30 -34.42
C LYS A 366 -11.55 3.54 -33.38
N LYS A 367 -11.51 2.21 -33.40
CA LYS A 367 -12.11 1.40 -32.32
C LYS A 367 -11.55 1.84 -30.97
N LEU A 368 -12.45 2.21 -30.06
CA LEU A 368 -12.12 2.78 -28.76
C LEU A 368 -12.46 1.80 -27.64
N TYR A 369 -11.51 1.51 -26.77
CA TYR A 369 -11.67 0.55 -25.67
C TYR A 369 -11.74 1.22 -24.30
N LYS A 370 -12.36 0.52 -23.34
CA LYS A 370 -12.36 0.88 -21.91
C LYS A 370 -11.44 -0.05 -21.12
N SER A 371 -11.18 0.27 -19.86
CA SER A 371 -10.37 -0.59 -18.99
C SER A 371 -10.93 -2.00 -18.80
N SER A 372 -12.24 -2.17 -18.95
CA SER A 372 -12.92 -3.47 -18.85
C SER A 372 -12.54 -4.46 -19.97
N SER A 373 -11.98 -3.99 -21.09
CA SER A 373 -11.53 -4.89 -22.15
C SER A 373 -10.17 -5.51 -21.86
N ILE A 374 -9.38 -4.93 -20.94
CA ILE A 374 -8.00 -5.31 -20.68
C ILE A 374 -7.93 -6.69 -20.02
N LYS A 375 -7.03 -7.53 -20.52
CA LYS A 375 -6.71 -8.85 -19.94
C LYS A 375 -5.19 -8.95 -19.77
N LYS A 376 -4.72 -9.91 -18.98
CA LYS A 376 -3.28 -10.22 -18.96
C LYS A 376 -2.82 -10.58 -20.37
N TYR A 377 -1.70 -10.00 -20.79
CA TYR A 377 -1.07 -10.20 -22.10
C TYR A 377 -1.85 -9.64 -23.31
N GLY A 378 -2.97 -8.93 -23.12
CA GLY A 378 -3.76 -8.43 -24.25
C GLY A 378 -5.05 -7.73 -23.84
N TYR A 379 -6.07 -7.86 -24.69
CA TYR A 379 -7.40 -7.29 -24.47
C TYR A 379 -8.45 -8.06 -25.27
N ASN A 380 -9.73 -7.88 -24.94
CA ASN A 380 -10.83 -8.39 -25.73
C ASN A 380 -11.10 -7.47 -26.93
N LYS A 381 -10.68 -7.88 -28.14
CA LYS A 381 -10.85 -7.11 -29.39
C LYS A 381 -12.31 -6.80 -29.74
N ASN A 382 -13.24 -7.64 -29.29
CA ASN A 382 -14.68 -7.45 -29.56
C ASN A 382 -15.37 -6.55 -28.52
N ALA A 383 -14.68 -6.15 -27.44
CA ALA A 383 -15.24 -5.32 -26.38
C ALA A 383 -14.86 -3.84 -26.53
N TYR A 384 -14.99 -3.29 -27.75
CA TYR A 384 -14.87 -1.85 -27.96
C TYR A 384 -16.14 -1.14 -27.50
N LYS A 385 -15.99 0.11 -27.00
CA LYS A 385 -17.07 1.02 -26.59
C LYS A 385 -17.78 1.66 -27.79
N GLY A 386 -17.09 1.74 -28.93
CA GLY A 386 -17.56 2.44 -30.13
C GLY A 386 -16.38 2.90 -30.98
N TYR A 387 -16.65 3.75 -31.97
CA TYR A 387 -15.63 4.35 -32.83
C TYR A 387 -15.33 5.78 -32.39
N ALA A 388 -14.10 6.03 -31.97
CA ALA A 388 -13.60 7.37 -31.74
C ALA A 388 -13.37 8.11 -33.06
N LEU A 389 -13.94 9.30 -33.19
CA LEU A 389 -13.53 10.30 -34.18
C LEU A 389 -12.21 10.92 -33.74
N TYR A 390 -11.11 10.52 -34.40
CA TYR A 390 -9.76 10.93 -33.99
C TYR A 390 -9.05 11.74 -35.06
N PHE A 391 -8.87 13.02 -34.76
CA PHE A 391 -7.96 13.92 -35.47
C PHE A 391 -6.72 14.21 -34.62
N ASN A 392 -5.55 14.20 -35.26
CA ASN A 392 -4.30 14.59 -34.62
C ASN A 392 -3.99 16.04 -34.99
N ARG A 393 -3.67 16.87 -34.00
CA ARG A 393 -3.38 18.29 -34.23
C ARG A 393 -2.15 18.49 -35.13
N ASN A 394 -1.19 17.58 -35.08
CA ASN A 394 0.04 17.69 -35.87
C ASN A 394 -0.11 17.29 -37.34
N THR A 395 -1.25 16.70 -37.75
CA THR A 395 -1.45 16.33 -39.17
C THR A 395 -1.83 17.52 -40.03
N PHE A 396 -2.07 18.68 -39.43
CA PHE A 396 -2.54 19.89 -40.07
C PHE A 396 -1.44 20.96 -39.98
N ASN A 397 -0.64 21.11 -41.04
CA ASN A 397 0.45 22.08 -41.08
C ASN A 397 -0.13 23.50 -41.04
N VAL A 398 0.12 24.22 -39.94
CA VAL A 398 -0.31 25.62 -39.76
C VAL A 398 0.57 26.59 -40.58
N ASP A 399 1.68 26.11 -41.15
CA ASP A 399 2.63 26.93 -41.93
C ASP A 399 2.06 27.52 -43.23
N LYS A 400 0.83 27.17 -43.64
CA LYS A 400 0.16 27.75 -44.83
C LYS A 400 -0.88 28.83 -44.53
N GLY A 401 -0.97 29.37 -43.30
CA GLY A 401 -1.92 30.43 -42.96
C GLY A 401 -3.42 30.02 -43.07
N MET A 402 -3.70 28.74 -43.23
CA MET A 402 -5.06 28.17 -43.31
C MET A 402 -5.50 27.68 -41.92
N SER A 403 -6.77 27.88 -41.58
CA SER A 403 -7.33 27.38 -40.32
C SER A 403 -7.49 25.85 -40.33
N HIS A 404 -7.46 25.21 -39.16
CA HIS A 404 -7.76 23.77 -39.03
C HIS A 404 -9.11 23.40 -39.65
N ALA A 405 -10.11 24.28 -39.49
CA ALA A 405 -11.45 24.08 -40.03
C ALA A 405 -11.42 23.98 -41.56
N PHE A 406 -10.72 24.88 -42.25
CA PHE A 406 -10.59 24.87 -43.71
C PHE A 406 -9.90 23.60 -44.23
N GLN A 407 -8.85 23.13 -43.54
CA GLN A 407 -8.17 21.90 -43.95
C GLN A 407 -9.06 20.67 -43.74
N ILE A 408 -9.78 20.61 -42.61
CA ILE A 408 -10.69 19.49 -42.31
C ILE A 408 -11.88 19.48 -43.28
N GLU A 409 -12.47 20.64 -43.59
CA GLU A 409 -13.56 20.77 -44.57
C GLU A 409 -13.16 20.25 -45.95
N ASN A 410 -11.98 20.63 -46.44
CA ASN A 410 -11.51 20.21 -47.77
C ASN A 410 -11.12 18.73 -47.83
N GLU A 411 -10.50 18.19 -46.78
CA GLU A 411 -10.00 16.80 -46.78
C GLU A 411 -11.04 15.77 -46.30
N TYR A 412 -11.95 16.19 -45.40
CA TYR A 412 -12.90 15.34 -44.69
C TYR A 412 -14.28 16.01 -44.62
N PRO A 413 -14.93 16.30 -45.77
CA PRO A 413 -16.14 17.14 -45.84
C PRO A 413 -17.32 16.59 -45.03
N ASN A 414 -17.53 15.28 -45.01
CA ASN A 414 -18.63 14.69 -44.24
C ASN A 414 -18.35 14.74 -42.74
N LEU A 415 -17.09 14.46 -42.33
CA LEU A 415 -16.71 14.59 -40.92
C LEU A 415 -16.74 16.05 -40.45
N TYR A 416 -16.40 17.00 -41.33
CA TYR A 416 -16.54 18.41 -41.06
C TYR A 416 -18.01 18.78 -40.77
N ASN A 417 -18.93 18.37 -41.66
CA ASN A 417 -20.37 18.61 -41.50
C ASN A 417 -20.89 17.98 -40.21
N TYR A 418 -20.48 16.76 -39.88
CA TYR A 418 -20.80 16.11 -38.61
C TYR A 418 -20.39 16.95 -37.39
N PHE A 419 -19.21 17.58 -37.41
CA PHE A 419 -18.79 18.46 -36.31
C PHE A 419 -19.51 19.81 -36.31
N GLN A 420 -19.98 20.31 -37.46
CA GLN A 420 -20.70 21.59 -37.54
C GLN A 420 -22.01 21.57 -36.77
N GLN A 421 -22.78 20.47 -36.81
CA GLN A 421 -24.04 20.34 -36.06
C GLN A 421 -23.83 20.50 -34.53
N TYR A 422 -22.63 20.22 -34.02
CA TYR A 422 -22.25 20.34 -32.61
C TYR A 422 -21.29 21.50 -32.29
N GLN A 423 -20.96 22.36 -33.25
CA GLN A 423 -19.87 23.33 -33.12
C GLN A 423 -20.03 24.24 -31.88
N LYS A 424 -21.21 24.86 -31.71
CA LYS A 424 -21.48 25.78 -30.60
C LYS A 424 -21.31 25.11 -29.24
N GLU A 425 -21.77 23.87 -29.12
CA GLU A 425 -21.71 23.08 -27.91
C GLU A 425 -20.27 22.70 -27.55
N LEU A 426 -19.50 22.22 -28.52
CA LEU A 426 -18.09 21.86 -28.34
C LEU A 426 -17.23 23.08 -28.00
N GLN A 427 -17.45 24.22 -28.67
CA GLN A 427 -16.76 25.47 -28.38
C GLN A 427 -17.11 25.99 -26.97
N ALA A 428 -18.37 25.90 -26.55
CA ALA A 428 -18.77 26.25 -25.19
C ALA A 428 -18.08 25.35 -24.14
N ALA A 429 -17.99 24.04 -24.39
CA ALA A 429 -17.28 23.11 -23.51
C ALA A 429 -15.78 23.44 -23.40
N LEU A 430 -15.11 23.78 -24.50
CA LEU A 430 -13.71 24.21 -24.52
C LEU A 430 -13.51 25.55 -23.79
N LYS A 431 -14.41 26.52 -24.02
CA LYS A 431 -14.40 27.81 -23.31
C LYS A 431 -14.51 27.62 -21.80
N ASN A 432 -15.42 26.76 -21.35
CA ASN A 432 -15.59 26.41 -19.93
C ASN A 432 -14.34 25.74 -19.36
N ALA A 433 -13.62 24.96 -20.17
CA ALA A 433 -12.36 24.35 -19.81
C ALA A 433 -11.15 25.31 -19.88
N LYS A 434 -11.33 26.57 -20.31
CA LYS A 434 -10.28 27.55 -20.59
C LYS A 434 -9.27 27.06 -21.64
N GLU A 435 -9.78 26.39 -22.67
CA GLU A 435 -9.01 25.86 -23.80
C GLU A 435 -9.42 26.59 -25.09
N ASP A 436 -8.54 26.59 -26.10
CA ASP A 436 -8.78 27.27 -27.38
C ASP A 436 -9.94 26.63 -28.14
N GLN A 437 -10.99 27.44 -28.37
CA GLN A 437 -12.25 27.05 -28.99
C GLN A 437 -12.09 26.59 -30.44
N SER A 438 -11.01 26.97 -31.13
CA SER A 438 -10.74 26.53 -32.51
C SER A 438 -10.35 25.05 -32.59
N HIS A 439 -10.05 24.40 -31.46
CA HIS A 439 -9.64 22.99 -31.39
C HIS A 439 -10.80 21.99 -31.22
N TYR A 440 -12.02 22.37 -31.59
CA TYR A 440 -13.22 21.56 -31.35
C TYR A 440 -13.29 20.23 -32.14
N PHE A 441 -12.39 19.99 -33.09
CA PHE A 441 -12.25 18.73 -33.82
C PHE A 441 -11.35 17.69 -33.12
N PHE A 442 -10.62 18.08 -32.08
CA PHE A 442 -9.54 17.28 -31.52
C PHE A 442 -9.89 16.74 -30.13
N PRO A 443 -9.30 15.60 -29.72
CA PRO A 443 -9.31 15.21 -28.32
C PRO A 443 -8.78 16.34 -27.44
N ARG A 444 -9.38 16.47 -26.26
CA ARG A 444 -8.99 17.46 -25.26
C ARG A 444 -7.63 17.11 -24.67
N ARG A 445 -7.40 15.83 -24.32
CA ARG A 445 -6.16 15.30 -23.76
C ARG A 445 -5.91 13.85 -24.19
N GLY A 446 -4.71 13.35 -23.88
CA GLY A 446 -4.30 11.96 -24.15
C GLY A 446 -3.73 11.75 -25.56
N ASP A 447 -3.80 12.75 -26.42
CA ASP A 447 -3.28 12.74 -27.79
C ASP A 447 -1.78 13.06 -27.89
N ARG A 448 -1.15 13.53 -26.80
CA ARG A 448 0.24 14.00 -26.79
C ARG A 448 0.91 13.88 -25.42
N ILE A 449 2.23 13.77 -25.43
CA ILE A 449 3.08 13.72 -24.24
C ILE A 449 4.27 14.68 -24.39
N ARG A 450 4.80 15.14 -23.25
CA ARG A 450 6.04 15.93 -23.22
C ARG A 450 7.19 14.99 -22.88
N LYS A 451 8.13 14.80 -23.81
CA LYS A 451 9.39 14.09 -23.57
C LYS A 451 10.49 15.11 -23.30
N ARG A 452 11.32 14.85 -22.29
CA ARG A 452 12.55 15.60 -22.07
C ARG A 452 13.66 14.96 -22.90
N SER A 453 14.45 15.79 -23.55
CA SER A 453 15.67 15.41 -24.26
C SER A 453 16.86 15.41 -23.29
N GLU A 454 17.99 14.85 -23.72
CA GLU A 454 19.23 14.77 -22.91
C GLU A 454 19.81 16.16 -22.55
N ASP A 455 19.55 17.16 -23.38
CA ASP A 455 19.91 18.58 -23.18
C ASP A 455 18.95 19.34 -22.24
N ASN A 456 18.06 18.65 -21.52
CA ASN A 456 16.96 19.20 -20.73
C ASN A 456 15.92 20.02 -21.51
N SER A 457 16.00 20.09 -22.83
CA SER A 457 14.90 20.62 -23.65
C SER A 457 13.69 19.70 -23.57
N SER A 458 12.52 20.22 -23.90
CA SER A 458 11.29 19.45 -23.85
C SER A 458 10.58 19.53 -25.19
N ARG A 459 10.30 18.37 -25.79
CA ARG A 459 9.53 18.27 -27.03
C ARG A 459 8.16 17.66 -26.79
N LEU A 460 7.18 18.18 -27.51
CA LEU A 460 5.85 17.59 -27.56
C LEU A 460 5.85 16.44 -28.58
N VAL A 461 5.36 15.28 -28.18
CA VAL A 461 5.25 14.09 -29.03
C VAL A 461 3.77 13.73 -29.12
N PHE A 462 3.24 13.71 -30.34
CA PHE A 462 1.86 13.29 -30.60
C PHE A 462 1.78 11.77 -30.70
N LEU A 463 0.73 11.21 -30.10
CA LEU A 463 0.63 9.78 -29.83
C LEU A 463 -0.12 8.99 -30.90
N GLN A 464 -0.60 9.60 -32.00
CA GLN A 464 -1.34 8.86 -33.03
C GLN A 464 -0.57 7.64 -33.53
N GLU A 465 0.68 7.82 -33.98
CA GLU A 465 1.50 6.70 -34.46
C GLU A 465 1.78 5.68 -33.35
N HIS A 466 1.86 6.12 -32.11
CA HIS A 466 2.07 5.23 -30.97
C HIS A 466 0.81 4.37 -30.71
N TYR A 467 -0.38 4.96 -30.80
CA TYR A 467 -1.64 4.22 -30.72
C TYR A 467 -1.83 3.27 -31.90
N GLU A 468 -1.43 3.66 -33.11
CA GLU A 468 -1.65 2.88 -34.32
C GLU A 468 -0.64 1.73 -34.51
N LYS A 469 0.64 1.95 -34.21
CA LYS A 469 1.72 1.06 -34.69
C LYS A 469 2.76 0.68 -33.64
N ALA A 470 2.97 1.48 -32.61
CA ALA A 470 3.98 1.16 -31.60
C ALA A 470 3.57 -0.03 -30.74
N LYS A 471 4.57 -0.72 -30.18
CA LYS A 471 4.35 -1.66 -29.08
C LYS A 471 3.92 -0.86 -27.86
N LYS A 472 2.80 -1.24 -27.24
CA LYS A 472 2.33 -0.59 -26.00
C LYS A 472 1.86 -1.59 -24.97
N ILE A 473 2.25 -1.30 -23.73
CA ILE A 473 1.69 -1.92 -22.53
C ILE A 473 0.67 -0.94 -21.93
N PHE A 474 -0.48 -1.46 -21.55
CA PHE A 474 -1.56 -0.68 -20.95
C PHE A 474 -2.23 -1.45 -19.81
N PHE A 475 -2.87 -0.71 -18.91
CA PHE A 475 -3.49 -1.28 -17.71
C PHE A 475 -4.61 -0.36 -17.19
N PRO A 476 -5.54 -0.87 -16.37
CA PRO A 476 -6.64 -0.07 -15.84
C PRO A 476 -6.18 1.14 -14.99
N TYR A 477 -6.91 2.25 -15.07
CA TYR A 477 -6.69 3.46 -14.28
C TYR A 477 -6.88 3.26 -12.77
N ILE A 478 -7.77 2.33 -12.41
CA ILE A 478 -8.00 1.89 -11.04
C ILE A 478 -8.02 0.36 -11.04
N SER A 479 -7.12 -0.24 -10.27
CA SER A 479 -7.04 -1.69 -10.08
C SER A 479 -6.24 -2.00 -8.82
N ASP A 480 -6.66 -3.03 -8.10
CA ASP A 480 -5.90 -3.68 -7.04
C ASP A 480 -5.11 -4.91 -7.55
N LYS A 481 -5.35 -5.33 -8.80
CA LYS A 481 -4.68 -6.43 -9.48
C LYS A 481 -3.62 -5.94 -10.47
N ASN A 482 -2.54 -6.70 -10.62
CA ASN A 482 -1.52 -6.50 -11.64
C ASN A 482 -1.96 -7.13 -12.98
N ILE A 483 -2.85 -6.44 -13.69
CA ILE A 483 -3.35 -6.84 -15.01
C ILE A 483 -2.81 -5.85 -16.04
N PHE A 484 -1.82 -6.30 -16.82
CA PHE A 484 -1.20 -5.53 -17.89
C PHE A 484 -1.49 -6.19 -19.23
N GLY A 485 -2.14 -5.44 -20.10
CA GLY A 485 -2.39 -5.79 -21.49
C GLY A 485 -1.30 -5.26 -22.40
N TYR A 486 -1.26 -5.81 -23.61
CA TYR A 486 -0.29 -5.45 -24.64
C TYR A 486 -0.95 -5.39 -26.01
N SER A 487 -0.41 -4.55 -26.89
CA SER A 487 -0.71 -4.58 -28.32
C SER A 487 0.39 -3.90 -29.12
N ASP A 488 0.74 -4.47 -30.26
CA ASP A 488 1.51 -3.88 -31.36
C ASP A 488 0.62 -3.49 -32.56
N GLU A 489 -0.68 -3.76 -32.47
CA GLU A 489 -1.74 -3.34 -33.40
C GLU A 489 -2.41 -2.03 -32.94
N PRO A 490 -3.28 -1.39 -33.75
CA PRO A 490 -4.04 -0.23 -33.33
C PRO A 490 -4.85 -0.46 -32.03
N PHE A 491 -4.56 0.33 -31.00
CA PHE A 491 -5.30 0.29 -29.73
C PHE A 491 -5.48 1.70 -29.18
N PHE A 492 -6.72 2.18 -29.21
CA PHE A 492 -7.13 3.47 -28.65
C PHE A 492 -8.03 3.20 -27.45
N ALA A 493 -7.83 3.93 -26.35
CA ALA A 493 -8.63 3.73 -25.15
C ALA A 493 -9.01 5.04 -24.48
N THR A 494 -10.10 5.00 -23.72
CA THR A 494 -10.56 6.11 -22.88
C THR A 494 -9.61 6.38 -21.71
N SER A 495 -9.84 7.49 -21.00
CA SER A 495 -8.98 7.92 -19.89
C SER A 495 -8.94 7.00 -18.68
N ASP A 496 -9.84 6.03 -18.59
CA ASP A 496 -9.83 4.94 -17.61
C ASP A 496 -8.77 3.87 -17.92
N VAL A 497 -7.97 4.04 -18.98
CA VAL A 497 -6.80 3.22 -19.29
C VAL A 497 -5.52 4.04 -19.14
N TYR A 498 -4.51 3.46 -18.50
CA TYR A 498 -3.15 3.97 -18.50
C TYR A 498 -2.27 3.25 -19.51
N PHE A 499 -1.40 4.00 -20.17
CA PHE A 499 -0.37 3.53 -21.08
C PHE A 499 1.02 3.73 -20.47
N LEU A 500 1.92 2.79 -20.73
CA LEU A 500 3.35 2.89 -20.43
C LEU A 500 4.08 3.36 -21.69
N TRP A 501 4.41 4.66 -21.77
CA TRP A 501 5.16 5.20 -22.91
C TRP A 501 6.66 5.21 -22.65
N PRO A 502 7.49 4.62 -23.54
CA PRO A 502 8.94 4.56 -23.37
C PRO A 502 9.61 5.93 -23.15
N LYS A 503 10.45 6.01 -22.11
CA LYS A 503 11.40 7.11 -21.86
C LYS A 503 12.77 6.82 -22.44
N ILE A 504 13.13 5.55 -22.52
CA ILE A 504 14.33 5.05 -23.18
C ILE A 504 13.98 4.62 -24.62
N PRO A 505 15.00 4.45 -25.50
CA PRO A 505 14.78 3.90 -26.82
C PRO A 505 14.07 2.54 -26.78
N GLU A 506 13.15 2.31 -27.72
CA GLU A 506 12.24 1.16 -27.72
C GLU A 506 12.98 -0.17 -27.90
N GLU A 507 14.08 -0.16 -28.65
CA GLU A 507 14.97 -1.30 -28.87
C GLU A 507 15.67 -1.78 -27.59
N LYS A 508 15.69 -0.97 -26.53
CA LYS A 508 16.23 -1.33 -25.21
C LYS A 508 15.17 -1.90 -24.27
N ILE A 509 13.92 -2.03 -24.73
CA ILE A 509 12.81 -2.56 -23.93
C ILE A 509 12.47 -3.96 -24.41
N ASP A 510 12.72 -4.93 -23.53
CA ASP A 510 12.27 -6.30 -23.70
C ASP A 510 10.80 -6.43 -23.30
N TYR A 511 9.89 -6.15 -24.23
CA TYR A 511 8.45 -6.18 -23.99
C TYR A 511 7.95 -7.55 -23.53
N ASN A 512 8.47 -8.64 -24.11
CA ASN A 512 8.02 -9.99 -23.80
C ASN A 512 8.38 -10.33 -22.36
N PHE A 513 9.63 -10.14 -21.95
CA PHE A 513 10.03 -10.38 -20.56
C PHE A 513 9.30 -9.44 -19.59
N LEU A 514 9.26 -8.14 -19.89
CA LEU A 514 8.65 -7.15 -19.01
C LEU A 514 7.16 -7.42 -18.79
N LEU A 515 6.42 -7.76 -19.85
CA LEU A 515 4.99 -8.05 -19.76
C LEU A 515 4.72 -9.29 -18.90
N ALA A 516 5.53 -10.34 -19.04
CA ALA A 516 5.47 -11.51 -18.17
C ALA A 516 5.76 -11.15 -16.72
N TYR A 517 6.80 -10.35 -16.47
CA TYR A 517 7.16 -9.89 -15.13
C TYR A 517 6.02 -9.08 -14.50
N LEU A 518 5.46 -8.09 -15.21
CA LEU A 518 4.37 -7.24 -14.71
C LEU A 518 3.10 -8.04 -14.35
N ASN A 519 2.82 -9.13 -15.07
CA ASN A 519 1.67 -10.01 -14.82
C ASN A 519 1.95 -11.20 -13.86
N SER A 520 3.19 -11.30 -13.34
CA SER A 520 3.64 -12.41 -12.49
C SER A 520 3.17 -12.33 -11.04
N GLU A 521 3.25 -13.46 -10.33
CA GLU A 521 3.04 -13.52 -8.88
C GLU A 521 4.10 -12.77 -8.08
N ILE A 522 5.32 -12.62 -8.61
CA ILE A 522 6.38 -11.78 -8.01
C ILE A 522 5.91 -10.32 -7.90
N VAL A 523 5.36 -9.77 -8.99
CA VAL A 523 4.85 -8.39 -9.00
C VAL A 523 3.58 -8.27 -8.15
N HIS A 524 2.72 -9.30 -8.14
CA HIS A 524 1.59 -9.34 -7.22
C HIS A 524 2.04 -9.27 -5.75
N PHE A 525 3.05 -10.04 -5.35
CA PHE A 525 3.65 -9.96 -4.01
C PHE A 525 4.20 -8.55 -3.72
N LEU A 526 4.94 -7.94 -4.67
CA LEU A 526 5.46 -6.59 -4.52
C LEU A 526 4.36 -5.53 -4.36
N PHE A 527 3.20 -5.72 -5.00
CA PHE A 527 2.05 -4.83 -4.83
C PHE A 527 1.59 -4.80 -3.38
N HIS A 528 1.49 -5.96 -2.73
CA HIS A 528 1.14 -6.06 -1.31
C HIS A 528 2.26 -5.57 -0.39
N ALA A 529 3.48 -6.08 -0.60
CA ALA A 529 4.65 -5.79 0.23
C ALA A 529 4.99 -4.29 0.29
N LYS A 530 4.83 -3.57 -0.83
CA LYS A 530 5.11 -2.13 -0.91
C LYS A 530 3.85 -1.25 -0.88
N ASN A 531 2.67 -1.86 -0.65
CA ASN A 531 1.38 -1.18 -0.67
C ASN A 531 1.17 -0.35 -1.94
N ILE A 532 1.47 -0.96 -3.10
CA ILE A 532 1.20 -0.39 -4.42
C ILE A 532 -0.27 -0.66 -4.74
N LYS A 533 -1.02 0.42 -4.99
CA LYS A 533 -2.40 0.35 -5.48
C LYS A 533 -2.50 1.24 -6.71
N ILE A 534 -3.11 0.74 -7.78
CA ILE A 534 -3.37 1.56 -8.95
C ILE A 534 -4.66 2.32 -8.65
N LYS A 535 -4.50 3.58 -8.24
CA LYS A 535 -5.59 4.53 -8.00
C LYS A 535 -5.41 5.72 -8.95
N ARG A 536 -6.21 6.77 -8.73
CA ARG A 536 -6.06 8.05 -9.47
C ARG A 536 -4.62 8.58 -9.49
N SER A 537 -3.87 8.39 -8.41
CA SER A 537 -2.43 8.65 -8.37
C SER A 537 -1.64 7.40 -8.73
N LYS A 538 -0.72 7.55 -9.68
CA LYS A 538 0.22 6.51 -10.14
C LYS A 538 1.62 6.63 -9.54
N THR A 539 1.87 7.66 -8.73
CA THR A 539 3.19 7.97 -8.17
C THR A 539 3.77 6.80 -7.37
N LYS A 540 2.93 6.05 -6.64
CA LYS A 540 3.38 4.90 -5.87
C LYS A 540 3.86 3.76 -6.78
N LEU A 541 3.11 3.44 -7.84
CA LEU A 541 3.51 2.46 -8.86
C LEU A 541 4.83 2.89 -9.52
N GLU A 542 4.91 4.14 -9.97
CA GLU A 542 6.08 4.74 -10.64
C GLU A 542 7.36 4.63 -9.78
N ASN A 543 7.26 4.89 -8.48
CA ASN A 543 8.42 4.99 -7.58
C ASN A 543 8.68 3.76 -6.72
N SER A 544 7.83 2.72 -6.79
CA SER A 544 7.95 1.56 -5.89
C SER A 544 7.90 0.22 -6.58
N LEU A 545 7.56 0.12 -7.87
CA LEU A 545 7.67 -1.14 -8.61
C LEU A 545 9.08 -1.27 -9.23
N PRO A 546 9.97 -2.08 -8.66
CA PRO A 546 11.30 -2.30 -9.22
C PRO A 546 11.20 -3.07 -10.54
N ILE A 547 12.11 -2.81 -11.48
CA ILE A 547 12.18 -3.47 -12.80
C ILE A 547 13.54 -4.16 -12.94
N PRO A 548 13.59 -5.48 -13.23
CA PRO A 548 14.84 -6.19 -13.41
C PRO A 548 15.69 -5.63 -14.56
N PHE A 549 17.01 -5.62 -14.38
CA PHE A 549 17.95 -5.24 -15.44
C PHE A 549 18.67 -6.51 -15.92
N LEU A 550 18.27 -7.02 -17.09
CA LEU A 550 18.70 -8.34 -17.56
C LEU A 550 20.19 -8.43 -17.93
N ASP A 551 20.85 -7.30 -18.20
CA ASP A 551 22.28 -7.26 -18.57
C ASP A 551 23.22 -7.31 -17.34
N GLN A 552 22.79 -7.94 -16.25
CA GLN A 552 23.58 -8.05 -15.01
C GLN A 552 24.21 -9.43 -14.84
N PRO A 553 25.38 -9.51 -14.17
CA PRO A 553 26.03 -10.79 -13.90
C PRO A 553 25.13 -11.82 -13.22
N VAL A 554 24.18 -11.39 -12.39
CA VAL A 554 23.22 -12.27 -11.68
C VAL A 554 22.25 -13.02 -12.61
N PHE A 555 22.19 -12.64 -13.90
CA PHE A 555 21.36 -13.29 -14.91
C PHE A 555 22.17 -14.10 -15.94
N TYR A 556 23.51 -14.09 -15.87
CA TYR A 556 24.35 -14.67 -16.92
C TYR A 556 24.21 -16.20 -17.03
N ASP A 557 23.96 -16.86 -15.90
CA ASP A 557 23.67 -18.29 -15.77
C ASP A 557 22.16 -18.62 -15.86
N LYS A 558 21.32 -17.61 -16.08
CA LYS A 558 19.85 -17.75 -16.18
C LYS A 558 19.32 -17.41 -17.57
N LYS A 559 20.18 -17.36 -18.58
CA LYS A 559 19.83 -16.94 -19.95
C LYS A 559 18.81 -17.86 -20.60
N GLU A 560 18.94 -19.18 -20.48
CA GLU A 560 17.96 -20.10 -21.08
C GLU A 560 16.58 -19.92 -20.46
N LEU A 561 16.52 -19.70 -19.15
CA LEU A 561 15.28 -19.44 -18.41
C LEU A 561 14.60 -18.15 -18.87
N ILE A 562 15.36 -17.06 -19.03
CA ILE A 562 14.86 -15.78 -19.56
C ILE A 562 14.31 -15.96 -20.97
N ASN A 563 15.01 -16.71 -21.83
CA ASN A 563 14.56 -17.00 -23.19
C ASN A 563 13.25 -17.81 -23.22
N LEU A 564 13.10 -18.78 -22.33
CA LEU A 564 11.83 -19.51 -22.18
C LEU A 564 10.69 -18.60 -21.69
N ILE A 565 10.94 -17.71 -20.73
CA ILE A 565 9.95 -16.71 -20.28
C ILE A 565 9.52 -15.80 -21.45
N ARG A 566 10.48 -15.33 -22.27
CA ARG A 566 10.19 -14.50 -23.45
C ARG A 566 9.29 -15.23 -24.44
N PHE A 567 9.65 -16.47 -24.78
CA PHE A 567 8.90 -17.32 -25.70
C PHE A 567 7.45 -17.53 -25.21
N LEU A 568 7.27 -17.90 -23.94
CA LEU A 568 5.93 -18.14 -23.39
C LEU A 568 5.12 -16.86 -23.28
N SER A 569 5.75 -15.72 -22.99
CA SER A 569 5.07 -14.41 -22.98
C SER A 569 4.56 -14.05 -24.38
N GLU A 570 5.38 -14.25 -25.41
CA GLU A 570 5.00 -14.04 -26.81
C GLU A 570 3.82 -14.94 -27.21
N PHE A 571 3.88 -16.22 -26.86
CA PHE A 571 2.77 -17.15 -27.06
C PHE A 571 1.48 -16.67 -26.34
N LEU A 572 1.60 -16.23 -25.08
CA LEU A 572 0.47 -15.71 -24.31
C LEU A 572 -0.12 -14.41 -24.89
N ILE A 573 0.71 -13.56 -25.50
CA ILE A 573 0.26 -12.37 -26.25
C ILE A 573 -0.58 -12.83 -27.45
N HIS A 574 -0.03 -13.73 -28.26
CA HIS A 574 -0.69 -14.25 -29.45
C HIS A 574 -1.98 -15.02 -29.13
N LEU A 575 -2.13 -15.63 -27.94
CA LEU A 575 -3.38 -16.30 -27.51
C LEU A 575 -4.55 -15.33 -27.39
N ASN A 576 -4.30 -14.02 -27.33
CA ASN A 576 -5.33 -12.99 -27.39
C ASN A 576 -5.62 -12.50 -28.82
N THR A 577 -5.04 -13.13 -29.84
CA THR A 577 -5.27 -12.84 -31.26
C THR A 577 -5.85 -14.07 -31.97
N ASP A 578 -6.83 -13.88 -32.85
CA ASP A 578 -7.52 -14.98 -33.55
C ASP A 578 -6.64 -15.76 -34.55
N THR A 579 -5.42 -15.30 -34.81
CA THR A 579 -4.47 -15.84 -35.80
C THR A 579 -3.68 -17.07 -35.33
N LEU A 580 -3.76 -17.46 -34.06
CA LEU A 580 -2.81 -18.43 -33.47
C LEU A 580 -3.09 -19.88 -33.85
N ARG A 581 -4.35 -20.26 -34.14
CA ARG A 581 -4.72 -21.66 -34.41
C ARG A 581 -4.01 -22.25 -35.63
N THR A 582 -3.52 -21.43 -36.55
CA THR A 582 -2.83 -21.89 -37.78
C THR A 582 -1.31 -22.01 -37.63
N ARG A 583 -0.72 -21.71 -36.46
CA ARG A 583 0.74 -21.70 -36.23
C ARG A 583 1.21 -22.47 -35.00
N ILE A 584 0.34 -23.30 -34.40
CA ILE A 584 0.68 -24.06 -33.18
C ILE A 584 1.88 -24.98 -33.41
N ASP A 585 1.93 -25.69 -34.55
CA ASP A 585 3.04 -26.59 -34.87
C ASP A 585 4.38 -25.85 -34.99
N GLU A 586 4.38 -24.65 -35.57
CA GLU A 586 5.55 -23.77 -35.65
C GLU A 586 6.02 -23.34 -34.26
N GLN A 587 5.09 -22.98 -33.37
CA GLN A 587 5.39 -22.61 -31.98
C GLN A 587 6.00 -23.80 -31.21
N ILE A 588 5.44 -24.99 -31.36
CA ILE A 588 5.99 -26.20 -30.72
C ILE A 588 7.38 -26.53 -31.26
N SER A 589 7.61 -26.36 -32.56
CA SER A 589 8.94 -26.52 -33.17
C SER A 589 9.95 -25.54 -32.60
N GLN A 590 9.58 -24.26 -32.46
CA GLN A 590 10.42 -23.23 -31.84
C GLN A 590 10.71 -23.53 -30.37
N LEU A 591 9.71 -23.99 -29.60
CA LEU A 591 9.89 -24.38 -28.20
C LEU A 591 10.96 -25.47 -28.06
N LYS A 592 10.93 -26.49 -28.92
CA LYS A 592 11.90 -27.60 -28.92
C LYS A 592 13.33 -27.15 -29.23
N GLN A 593 13.51 -26.02 -29.91
CA GLN A 593 14.82 -25.48 -30.28
C GLN A 593 15.44 -24.61 -29.17
N LEU A 594 14.70 -24.28 -28.10
CA LEU A 594 15.26 -23.50 -27.00
C LEU A 594 16.32 -24.31 -26.24
N GLU A 595 17.47 -23.68 -26.00
CA GLU A 595 18.60 -24.27 -25.27
C GLU A 595 18.22 -24.78 -23.87
N TYR A 596 17.16 -24.21 -23.27
CA TYR A 596 16.57 -24.67 -22.01
C TYR A 596 16.21 -26.17 -22.04
N PHE A 597 15.82 -26.71 -23.20
CA PHE A 597 15.42 -28.10 -23.38
C PHE A 597 16.52 -28.98 -24.01
N SER A 598 17.76 -28.49 -24.09
CA SER A 598 18.88 -29.25 -24.65
C SER A 598 19.28 -30.47 -23.82
N LEU A 599 18.99 -30.47 -22.51
CA LEU A 599 19.32 -31.56 -21.60
C LEU A 599 18.20 -32.63 -21.55
N PRO A 600 18.54 -33.94 -21.55
CA PRO A 600 17.56 -35.02 -21.57
C PRO A 600 16.55 -35.00 -20.41
N GLU A 601 16.96 -34.51 -19.24
CA GLU A 601 16.11 -34.36 -18.05
C GLU A 601 14.93 -33.39 -18.25
N LYS A 602 15.01 -32.51 -19.25
CA LYS A 602 13.97 -31.53 -19.59
C LYS A 602 12.93 -32.06 -20.58
N ASN A 603 13.09 -33.28 -21.10
CA ASN A 603 12.18 -33.85 -22.09
C ASN A 603 10.74 -34.01 -21.60
N PHE A 604 10.55 -34.43 -20.34
CA PHE A 604 9.20 -34.56 -19.78
C PHE A 604 8.52 -33.20 -19.62
N GLU A 605 9.28 -32.20 -19.17
CA GLU A 605 8.82 -30.81 -19.06
C GLU A 605 8.43 -30.22 -20.42
N LEU A 606 9.24 -30.49 -21.45
CA LEU A 606 8.97 -30.10 -22.83
C LEU A 606 7.67 -30.72 -23.38
N GLN A 607 7.42 -32.00 -23.10
CA GLN A 607 6.19 -32.68 -23.51
C GLN A 607 4.97 -32.07 -22.86
N ILE A 608 5.01 -31.82 -21.54
CA ILE A 608 3.91 -31.16 -20.83
C ILE A 608 3.64 -29.79 -21.44
N LEU A 609 4.68 -28.97 -21.61
CA LEU A 609 4.53 -27.61 -22.11
C LEU A 609 4.03 -27.58 -23.56
N SER A 610 4.48 -28.51 -24.40
CA SER A 610 3.99 -28.69 -25.78
C SER A 610 2.48 -28.98 -25.79
N ASN A 611 2.02 -29.91 -24.95
CA ASN A 611 0.59 -30.23 -24.84
C ASN A 611 -0.24 -29.03 -24.34
N LEU A 612 0.29 -28.26 -23.38
CA LEU A 612 -0.39 -27.06 -22.88
C LEU A 612 -0.54 -25.97 -23.96
N ILE A 613 0.48 -25.82 -24.80
CA ILE A 613 0.48 -24.91 -25.95
C ILE A 613 -0.53 -25.39 -26.99
N GLU A 614 -0.52 -26.68 -27.34
CA GLU A 614 -1.42 -27.29 -28.30
C GLU A 614 -2.89 -27.12 -27.90
N GLU A 615 -3.20 -27.37 -26.63
CA GLU A 615 -4.53 -27.19 -26.06
C GLU A 615 -4.91 -25.73 -25.77
N GLY A 616 -3.98 -24.78 -25.94
CA GLY A 616 -4.19 -23.36 -25.65
C GLY A 616 -4.54 -23.07 -24.18
N LYS A 617 -4.00 -23.83 -23.22
CA LYS A 617 -4.34 -23.72 -21.78
C LYS A 617 -3.68 -22.51 -21.11
N LYS A 618 -4.13 -21.29 -21.47
CA LYS A 618 -3.59 -20.00 -21.01
C LYS A 618 -3.23 -19.97 -19.52
N LEU A 619 -4.16 -20.30 -18.63
CA LEU A 619 -3.94 -20.22 -17.18
C LEU A 619 -2.82 -21.17 -16.69
N LYS A 620 -2.71 -22.37 -17.27
CA LYS A 620 -1.66 -23.32 -16.91
C LYS A 620 -0.28 -22.81 -17.37
N ILE A 621 -0.21 -22.18 -18.54
CA ILE A 621 1.01 -21.56 -19.05
C ILE A 621 1.40 -20.35 -18.20
N GLU A 622 0.46 -19.51 -17.80
CA GLU A 622 0.72 -18.40 -16.85
C GLU A 622 1.30 -18.92 -15.52
N ASN A 623 0.75 -20.01 -14.98
CA ASN A 623 1.27 -20.63 -13.76
C ASN A 623 2.69 -21.16 -13.97
N TYR A 624 2.98 -21.78 -15.12
CA TYR A 624 4.33 -22.23 -15.45
C TYR A 624 5.31 -21.06 -15.57
N VAL A 625 4.91 -19.94 -16.19
CA VAL A 625 5.72 -18.70 -16.21
C VAL A 625 6.02 -18.19 -14.80
N ASN A 626 5.07 -18.28 -13.85
CA ASN A 626 5.34 -17.93 -12.44
C ASN A 626 6.41 -18.85 -11.83
N GLN A 627 6.40 -20.15 -12.13
CA GLN A 627 7.44 -21.09 -11.70
C GLN A 627 8.82 -20.69 -12.22
N LEU A 628 8.91 -20.28 -13.49
CA LEU A 628 10.16 -19.78 -14.07
C LEU A 628 10.62 -18.50 -13.35
N PHE A 629 9.71 -17.59 -12.97
CA PHE A 629 10.09 -16.43 -12.18
C PHE A 629 10.58 -16.80 -10.77
N TYR A 630 9.98 -17.80 -10.11
CA TYR A 630 10.49 -18.31 -8.84
C TYR A 630 11.94 -18.81 -8.97
N GLN A 631 12.24 -19.59 -10.02
CA GLN A 631 13.61 -20.02 -10.33
C GLN A 631 14.53 -18.84 -10.68
N LEU A 632 14.02 -17.85 -11.42
CA LEU A 632 14.80 -16.69 -11.86
C LEU A 632 15.28 -15.84 -10.68
N PHE A 633 14.41 -15.60 -9.70
CA PHE A 633 14.70 -14.79 -8.50
C PHE A 633 15.21 -15.62 -7.31
N ASP A 634 15.44 -16.93 -7.49
CA ASP A 634 15.81 -17.91 -6.47
C ASP A 634 14.81 -17.97 -5.30
N ILE A 635 13.51 -17.80 -5.55
CA ILE A 635 12.46 -17.75 -4.55
C ILE A 635 11.79 -19.12 -4.45
N GLN A 636 11.58 -19.59 -3.22
CA GLN A 636 10.71 -20.73 -2.96
C GLN A 636 9.25 -20.27 -3.01
N GLU A 637 8.46 -20.86 -3.89
CA GLU A 637 7.03 -20.54 -4.06
C GLU A 637 6.26 -20.65 -2.74
N ASP A 638 6.41 -21.77 -2.03
CA ASP A 638 5.72 -22.02 -0.76
C ASP A 638 5.99 -20.93 0.26
N ARG A 639 7.22 -20.42 0.29
CA ARG A 639 7.60 -19.33 1.19
C ARG A 639 6.89 -18.02 0.82
N MET A 640 6.80 -17.68 -0.46
CA MET A 640 6.05 -16.49 -0.88
C MET A 640 4.56 -16.63 -0.58
N ARG A 641 3.98 -17.79 -0.86
CA ARG A 641 2.57 -18.11 -0.58
C ARG A 641 2.27 -18.05 0.92
N GLU A 642 3.15 -18.59 1.77
CA GLU A 642 3.04 -18.51 3.23
C GLU A 642 3.03 -17.06 3.71
N LEU A 643 3.95 -16.22 3.23
CA LEU A 643 3.98 -14.80 3.60
C LEU A 643 2.74 -14.04 3.14
N MET A 644 2.26 -14.33 1.93
CA MET A 644 1.00 -13.78 1.40
C MET A 644 -0.19 -14.21 2.25
N ALA A 645 -0.28 -15.48 2.61
CA ALA A 645 -1.31 -16.03 3.49
C ALA A 645 -1.28 -15.35 4.87
N LYS A 646 -0.11 -15.32 5.49
CA LYS A 646 0.10 -14.80 6.85
C LYS A 646 -0.18 -13.30 6.96
N TYR A 647 0.25 -12.50 6.00
CA TYR A 647 0.23 -11.03 6.13
C TYR A 647 -0.85 -10.34 5.31
N TYR A 648 -1.28 -10.93 4.19
CA TYR A 648 -2.11 -10.24 3.18
C TYR A 648 -3.41 -10.96 2.82
N SER A 649 -3.67 -12.16 3.34
CA SER A 649 -5.00 -12.75 3.25
C SER A 649 -5.96 -11.96 4.12
N SER A 650 -7.09 -11.60 3.51
CA SER A 650 -8.17 -10.82 4.13
C SER A 650 -9.16 -11.77 4.77
#